data_AF-A0A438NAF7-F1
#
_entry.id   AF-A0A438NAF7-F1
#
_cell.length_a   1.000
_cell.length_b   1.000
_cell.length_c   1.000
_cell.angle_alpha   90.00
_cell.angle_beta   90.00
_cell.angle_gamma   90.00
#
_symmetry.space_group_name_H-M   'P 1'
#
loop_
_entity.id
_entity.type
_entity.pdbx_description
1 polymer ?
#
loop_
_entity_poly.entity_id
_entity_poly.type
_entity_poly.pdbx_seq_one_letter_code
_entity_poly.pdbx_strand_id
1 'polypeptide(L)'
;MSLWRSGKLPAVRYGHRLATARHDRGIRRNLSHYQVTEHVVPTQHTRHWPRGTEVGHENALKLAVKQYTPINNPSPQPGDITFIAAHANGFVKELYEPLWDDLYEEMEKQGKRIRSIWIADVAHQGESAVINEDSLGNDPNWWDAARDLLYFINQKQQDMPQPLFGIGHSMGGSILVQLGLLHPNLLRGLVAIDPIIQTENPSKKFAPASTYRRDIWPSREDAATKFSANKFYQAWDPRVLAEWNKHGLRELPTELYPEPVEGEGKPVTLKTPVAQEVFSYLRPKYLGQVDTTPELDRANYGDMHPDDVEPDFPFYRPEPAEIFRRLPEFKPPVLYIFGKQSDYATPELRRKKMESTGTGVGGSGGRDYGKVKEVMIDAGHLIPMEAVNETADAVADFVVFETENWEAFTQEWQTRWLAKSRKERVGQTLRPSISRISKRAFALRSSNDKGIMVYNWDPHKDVCFQLYIQERKSLEDIMQHMRDNYNFTPSKRAFQTQFKRWDFPSKRKPAFRDEDLVDRVKELWENNYSQRNMLAILHEEGHEIKERELMRLRAKNRWLMRIPNGPKQPGDDDTTQIEAQLLEAAQDETGISEAPEPEAVVSQPPAEFIERQKARLDRLQAESDDRMKSKKRRRRTKGYAGLPADPPGPPRFPSETTLEESRAILGLETKQYRAVRDEFQAICEEEQILQKTVAGAEKWQGAKDRLVRNNTTLQAALWTNNSDPQEHTKKGLALDVICTDVTKRIRTMGRRLTILESKNVLGINPEQSRQIRAGFYDILNAEHYTSKLEMGPEMWEYLKNKWIAETPLLKEILDPTNADAADLLKKQSALELLCRDVMKRVRDDKAKAKGTFRKRPSESTPRKTAAAAAAAAVATAASESTPYAPSLPANPFGDLPAAPNTDLSDLQIDPNLLQAADELVEPQESAVTAVYIRPHPKSNVYNNTKMWLGSLTGRSVAELHLLLASKYPEAKPARIDGIEKDNTGHEISYLIEEDEELDAYLDHVEGRKATFVVLLKKA
;
A
#
# COMPACT_ATOMS: atom_id res chain seq x y z
N MET A 1 61.23 -10.71 -11.92
CA MET A 1 61.12 -12.19 -11.85
C MET A 1 59.77 -12.54 -12.49
N SER A 2 59.61 -13.33 -13.57
CA SER A 2 60.11 -14.69 -13.90
C SER A 2 59.46 -15.78 -13.02
N LEU A 3 58.77 -16.84 -13.48
CA LEU A 3 58.41 -17.43 -14.80
C LEU A 3 56.99 -18.11 -14.67
N TRP A 4 56.24 -18.68 -15.63
CA TRP A 4 56.22 -18.82 -17.12
C TRP A 4 54.77 -19.24 -17.58
N ARG A 5 54.30 -18.91 -18.81
CA ARG A 5 54.10 -19.79 -20.03
C ARG A 5 53.26 -21.09 -19.88
N SER A 6 52.49 -21.57 -20.90
CA SER A 6 51.96 -20.97 -22.15
C SER A 6 51.13 -21.96 -22.99
N GLY A 7 50.17 -21.45 -23.80
CA GLY A 7 49.75 -22.06 -25.09
C GLY A 7 48.41 -22.83 -25.10
N LYS A 8 47.73 -23.02 -26.23
CA LYS A 8 47.97 -22.56 -27.63
C LYS A 8 46.64 -22.45 -28.42
N LEU A 9 46.57 -21.51 -29.36
CA LEU A 9 45.62 -21.52 -30.50
C LEU A 9 46.18 -22.36 -31.67
N PRO A 10 45.37 -22.68 -32.69
CA PRO A 10 45.43 -21.88 -33.93
C PRO A 10 44.05 -21.57 -34.57
N ALA A 11 44.06 -20.72 -35.61
CA ALA A 11 42.89 -20.30 -36.41
C ALA A 11 43.20 -20.46 -37.92
N VAL A 12 42.66 -19.57 -38.80
CA VAL A 12 43.05 -19.35 -40.23
C VAL A 12 42.30 -20.30 -41.22
N ARG A 13 41.77 -19.93 -42.42
CA ARG A 13 42.01 -18.80 -43.36
C ARG A 13 40.80 -18.36 -44.23
N TYR A 14 40.58 -17.03 -44.34
CA TYR A 14 40.20 -16.16 -45.49
C TYR A 14 39.33 -16.62 -46.69
N GLY A 15 38.49 -15.68 -47.15
CA GLY A 15 38.11 -15.49 -48.56
C GLY A 15 37.65 -14.04 -48.85
N HIS A 16 38.23 -13.35 -49.85
CA HIS A 16 37.90 -11.97 -50.25
C HIS A 16 37.41 -11.90 -51.70
N ARG A 17 36.38 -11.08 -51.99
CA ARG A 17 36.28 -10.27 -53.21
C ARG A 17 35.64 -8.91 -52.90
N LEU A 18 36.06 -7.89 -53.63
CA LEU A 18 35.47 -6.55 -53.65
C LEU A 18 34.66 -6.37 -54.94
N ALA A 19 33.51 -5.71 -54.84
CA ALA A 19 32.81 -5.09 -55.96
C ALA A 19 32.24 -3.75 -55.45
N THR A 20 32.53 -2.66 -56.14
CA THR A 20 32.21 -1.31 -55.67
C THR A 20 30.94 -0.76 -56.30
N ALA A 21 29.96 -0.41 -55.47
CA ALA A 21 28.93 0.56 -55.81
C ALA A 21 28.92 1.64 -54.73
N ARG A 22 29.07 2.92 -55.13
CA ARG A 22 28.78 4.05 -54.24
C ARG A 22 27.29 4.31 -54.31
N HIS A 23 26.62 4.45 -53.16
CA HIS A 23 25.94 5.70 -52.78
C HIS A 23 25.58 5.71 -51.28
N ASP A 24 25.48 6.93 -50.76
CA ASP A 24 25.00 7.39 -49.45
C ASP A 24 25.65 6.96 -48.13
N ARG A 25 25.38 7.77 -47.08
CA ARG A 25 26.01 7.76 -45.75
C ARG A 25 24.99 7.52 -44.62
N GLY A 26 24.43 6.31 -44.53
CA GLY A 26 23.64 5.89 -43.37
C GLY A 26 24.52 5.56 -42.15
N ILE A 27 24.70 6.51 -41.22
CA ILE A 27 25.55 6.31 -40.03
C ILE A 27 24.80 5.50 -38.96
N ARG A 28 25.17 4.23 -38.79
CA ARG A 28 24.93 3.51 -37.52
C ARG A 28 25.88 4.03 -36.45
N ARG A 29 25.43 4.96 -35.61
CA ARG A 29 26.06 5.26 -34.31
C ARG A 29 25.40 4.40 -33.24
N ASN A 30 26.19 3.62 -32.50
CA ASN A 30 25.88 3.38 -31.10
C ASN A 30 26.06 4.73 -30.35
N LEU A 31 25.47 4.88 -29.15
CA LEU A 31 25.76 5.99 -28.23
C LEU A 31 27.22 6.42 -28.30
N SER A 32 27.46 7.63 -28.76
CA SER A 32 28.79 8.10 -29.14
C SER A 32 29.56 8.72 -27.98
N HIS A 33 28.85 9.18 -26.94
CA HIS A 33 29.45 9.88 -25.80
C HIS A 33 29.55 9.05 -24.51
N TYR A 34 28.93 7.87 -24.42
CA TYR A 34 28.72 7.14 -23.15
C TYR A 34 29.23 5.71 -23.10
N GLN A 35 29.81 5.34 -21.95
CA GLN A 35 29.91 3.95 -21.52
C GLN A 35 28.60 3.54 -20.85
N VAL A 36 27.94 2.51 -21.40
CA VAL A 36 26.71 1.93 -20.84
C VAL A 36 27.06 0.85 -19.81
N THR A 37 26.37 0.84 -18.68
CA THR A 37 26.40 -0.26 -17.68
C THR A 37 24.97 -0.65 -17.33
N GLU A 38 24.66 -1.94 -17.39
CA GLU A 38 23.35 -2.48 -17.06
C GLU A 38 23.32 -3.05 -15.64
N HIS A 39 22.21 -2.80 -14.93
CA HIS A 39 21.98 -3.24 -13.55
C HIS A 39 20.59 -3.89 -13.48
N VAL A 40 20.48 -5.00 -12.74
CA VAL A 40 19.19 -5.55 -12.32
C VAL A 40 19.04 -5.31 -10.82
N VAL A 41 18.00 -4.60 -10.41
CA VAL A 41 17.78 -4.20 -9.01
C VAL A 41 16.39 -4.62 -8.52
N PRO A 42 16.21 -5.01 -7.25
CA PRO A 42 14.88 -5.31 -6.72
C PRO A 42 14.01 -4.05 -6.65
N THR A 43 12.69 -4.21 -6.88
CA THR A 43 11.70 -3.16 -6.64
C THR A 43 11.52 -2.85 -5.15
N GLN A 44 10.76 -1.81 -4.82
CA GLN A 44 10.29 -1.63 -3.45
C GLN A 44 9.26 -2.72 -3.10
N HIS A 45 9.38 -3.27 -1.89
CA HIS A 45 8.49 -4.31 -1.36
C HIS A 45 7.07 -3.77 -1.08
N THR A 46 6.06 -4.61 -1.32
CA THR A 46 4.61 -4.27 -1.26
C THR A 46 4.18 -3.32 -2.39
N ARG A 47 3.47 -3.86 -3.39
CA ARG A 47 2.81 -3.06 -4.45
C ARG A 47 1.57 -2.34 -3.91
N HIS A 48 1.06 -1.38 -4.68
CA HIS A 48 -0.09 -0.56 -4.27
C HIS A 48 -1.40 -1.35 -4.17
N TRP A 49 -1.72 -2.09 -5.24
CA TRP A 49 -2.90 -2.95 -5.33
C TRP A 49 -2.46 -4.42 -5.28
N PRO A 50 -3.27 -5.34 -4.70
CA PRO A 50 -2.83 -6.73 -4.45
C PRO A 50 -2.46 -7.54 -5.71
N ARG A 51 -3.02 -7.19 -6.87
CA ARG A 51 -2.75 -7.81 -8.17
C ARG A 51 -1.67 -7.08 -8.99
N GLY A 52 -0.84 -6.24 -8.34
CA GLY A 52 0.37 -5.66 -8.95
C GLY A 52 1.51 -6.68 -9.11
N THR A 53 1.33 -7.89 -8.58
CA THR A 53 2.19 -9.10 -8.67
C THR A 53 1.29 -10.32 -8.70
N GLU A 54 1.81 -11.44 -9.20
CA GLU A 54 1.19 -12.76 -8.98
C GLU A 54 1.29 -13.20 -7.50
N VAL A 55 0.40 -14.11 -7.06
CA VAL A 55 0.24 -14.53 -5.66
C VAL A 55 1.45 -15.33 -5.18
N GLY A 56 2.06 -14.91 -4.08
CA GLY A 56 3.33 -15.46 -3.57
C GLY A 56 4.58 -14.83 -4.20
N HIS A 57 4.42 -13.94 -5.18
CA HIS A 57 5.52 -13.24 -5.87
C HIS A 57 5.63 -11.76 -5.44
N GLU A 58 5.06 -11.38 -4.29
CA GLU A 58 4.86 -9.98 -3.85
C GLU A 58 6.16 -9.20 -3.56
N ASN A 59 7.31 -9.88 -3.65
CA ASN A 59 8.66 -9.35 -3.44
C ASN A 59 9.65 -9.83 -4.52
N ALA A 60 9.17 -10.41 -5.64
CA ALA A 60 10.01 -11.02 -6.67
C ALA A 60 10.44 -10.05 -7.79
N LEU A 61 9.69 -8.96 -7.98
CA LEU A 61 9.89 -8.00 -9.08
C LEU A 61 11.24 -7.27 -9.00
N LYS A 62 11.77 -6.96 -10.18
CA LYS A 62 13.03 -6.26 -10.40
C LYS A 62 12.84 -5.15 -11.44
N LEU A 63 13.79 -4.22 -11.51
CA LEU A 63 13.95 -3.28 -12.61
C LEU A 63 15.20 -3.64 -13.43
N ALA A 64 15.06 -3.62 -14.75
CA ALA A 64 16.17 -3.49 -15.69
C ALA A 64 16.57 -2.01 -15.80
N VAL A 65 17.81 -1.67 -15.46
CA VAL A 65 18.28 -0.28 -15.39
C VAL A 65 19.53 -0.10 -16.24
N LYS A 66 19.56 0.97 -17.05
CA LYS A 66 20.78 1.45 -17.71
C LYS A 66 21.36 2.66 -16.98
N GLN A 67 22.68 2.63 -16.85
CA GLN A 67 23.53 3.74 -16.46
C GLN A 67 24.36 4.14 -17.68
N TYR A 68 24.31 5.42 -18.05
CA TYR A 68 25.15 6.01 -19.09
C TYR A 68 26.14 6.96 -18.41
N THR A 69 27.44 6.62 -18.39
CA THR A 69 28.51 7.48 -17.86
C THR A 69 29.37 8.00 -19.01
N PRO A 70 29.62 9.32 -19.14
CA PRO A 70 30.37 9.87 -20.27
C PRO A 70 31.79 9.32 -20.37
N ILE A 71 32.23 8.98 -21.59
CA ILE A 71 33.53 8.36 -21.88
C ILE A 71 34.70 9.27 -21.50
N ASN A 72 34.51 10.59 -21.56
CA ASN A 72 35.50 11.58 -21.13
C ASN A 72 35.43 11.92 -19.62
N ASN A 73 34.40 11.47 -18.91
CA ASN A 73 34.24 11.66 -17.45
C ASN A 73 34.14 10.33 -16.69
N PRO A 74 35.07 9.36 -16.87
CA PRO A 74 35.02 8.05 -16.19
C PRO A 74 35.39 8.12 -14.71
N SER A 75 35.60 9.32 -14.16
CA SER A 75 35.80 9.55 -12.72
C SER A 75 35.14 10.88 -12.32
N PRO A 76 33.79 10.92 -12.23
CA PRO A 76 33.04 12.15 -12.05
C PRO A 76 33.37 12.89 -10.76
N GLN A 77 33.50 14.22 -10.85
CA GLN A 77 33.90 15.10 -9.76
C GLN A 77 32.69 15.60 -8.95
N PRO A 78 32.89 16.17 -7.74
CA PRO A 78 31.83 16.88 -7.04
C PRO A 78 31.28 18.03 -7.89
N GLY A 79 29.95 18.11 -8.04
CA GLY A 79 29.27 19.10 -8.87
C GLY A 79 28.77 18.58 -10.23
N ASP A 80 29.43 17.58 -10.83
CA ASP A 80 28.98 17.00 -12.11
C ASP A 80 27.57 16.37 -11.97
N ILE A 81 26.70 16.63 -12.94
CA ILE A 81 25.24 16.50 -12.80
C ILE A 81 24.78 15.04 -12.99
N THR A 82 24.00 14.54 -12.03
CA THR A 82 23.31 13.25 -12.14
C THR A 82 21.90 13.44 -12.71
N PHE A 83 21.48 12.60 -13.64
CA PHE A 83 20.09 12.51 -14.07
C PHE A 83 19.44 11.19 -13.67
N ILE A 84 18.18 11.25 -13.25
CA ILE A 84 17.28 10.08 -13.17
C ILE A 84 16.11 10.31 -14.13
N ALA A 85 15.86 9.36 -15.01
CA ALA A 85 14.85 9.47 -16.05
C ALA A 85 13.79 8.37 -15.96
N ALA A 86 12.61 8.64 -16.53
CA ALA A 86 11.48 7.72 -16.57
C ALA A 86 10.75 7.80 -17.93
N HIS A 87 10.49 6.63 -18.52
CA HIS A 87 9.90 6.51 -19.86
C HIS A 87 8.36 6.68 -19.87
N ALA A 88 7.82 6.91 -21.07
CA ALA A 88 6.38 6.91 -21.34
C ALA A 88 5.80 5.49 -21.42
N ASN A 89 4.48 5.35 -21.25
CA ASN A 89 3.77 4.06 -21.29
C ASN A 89 3.99 3.30 -22.62
N GLY A 90 4.21 1.99 -22.55
CA GLY A 90 4.40 1.11 -23.72
C GLY A 90 5.84 1.07 -24.25
N PHE A 91 6.59 2.15 -24.12
CA PHE A 91 7.95 2.29 -24.64
C PHE A 91 9.02 1.63 -23.76
N VAL A 92 10.23 1.48 -24.31
CA VAL A 92 11.42 0.99 -23.58
C VAL A 92 12.44 2.12 -23.41
N LYS A 93 13.21 2.07 -22.31
CA LYS A 93 14.20 3.08 -21.90
C LYS A 93 15.25 3.43 -22.98
N GLU A 94 15.50 2.54 -23.94
CA GLU A 94 16.46 2.75 -25.02
C GLU A 94 16.05 3.81 -26.05
N LEU A 95 14.76 4.14 -26.17
CA LEU A 95 14.31 5.17 -27.13
C LEU A 95 14.82 6.57 -26.78
N TYR A 96 15.35 6.75 -25.58
CA TYR A 96 15.94 8.00 -25.10
C TYR A 96 17.46 8.05 -25.30
N GLU A 97 18.11 6.98 -25.80
CA GLU A 97 19.54 6.99 -26.10
C GLU A 97 19.95 8.12 -27.08
N PRO A 98 19.17 8.46 -28.14
CA PRO A 98 19.44 9.64 -28.98
C PRO A 98 19.35 10.97 -28.23
N LEU A 99 18.39 11.11 -27.30
CA LEU A 99 18.27 12.31 -26.45
C LEU A 99 19.47 12.43 -25.50
N TRP A 100 20.04 11.33 -25.02
CA TRP A 100 21.22 11.37 -24.15
C TRP A 100 22.48 11.82 -24.88
N ASP A 101 22.67 11.40 -26.14
CA ASP A 101 23.78 11.85 -26.98
C ASP A 101 23.63 13.35 -27.34
N ASP A 102 22.44 13.82 -27.72
CA ASP A 102 22.22 15.24 -28.03
C ASP A 102 22.33 16.13 -26.77
N LEU A 103 21.76 15.68 -25.64
CA LEU A 103 21.89 16.37 -24.34
C LEU A 103 23.36 16.44 -23.86
N TYR A 104 24.19 15.45 -24.20
CA TYR A 104 25.62 15.55 -23.94
C TYR A 104 26.24 16.76 -24.66
N GLU A 105 25.95 16.90 -25.95
CA GLU A 105 26.53 17.97 -26.78
C GLU A 105 26.05 19.36 -26.33
N GLU A 106 24.77 19.53 -25.99
CA GLU A 106 24.28 20.83 -25.47
C GLU A 106 24.85 21.17 -24.08
N MET A 107 24.95 20.20 -23.17
CA MET A 107 25.57 20.42 -21.86
C MET A 107 27.07 20.75 -21.95
N GLU A 108 27.79 20.12 -22.88
CA GLU A 108 29.21 20.41 -23.15
C GLU A 108 29.39 21.82 -23.73
N LYS A 109 28.54 22.25 -24.69
CA LYS A 109 28.53 23.63 -25.21
C LYS A 109 28.31 24.67 -24.11
N GLN A 110 27.43 24.39 -23.15
CA GLN A 110 27.17 25.24 -21.98
C GLN A 110 28.18 25.04 -20.82
N GLY A 111 29.21 24.22 -21.00
CA GLY A 111 30.31 24.05 -20.04
C GLY A 111 29.96 23.31 -18.74
N LYS A 112 28.80 22.64 -18.67
CA LYS A 112 28.39 21.80 -17.53
C LYS A 112 28.64 20.33 -17.86
N ARG A 113 29.17 19.57 -16.90
CA ARG A 113 29.47 18.14 -17.09
C ARG A 113 28.39 17.23 -16.55
N ILE A 114 28.09 16.18 -17.31
CA ILE A 114 27.27 15.05 -16.86
C ILE A 114 28.15 14.08 -16.06
N ARG A 115 27.61 13.58 -14.94
CA ARG A 115 28.17 12.47 -14.14
C ARG A 115 27.68 11.13 -14.69
N SER A 116 26.37 11.01 -14.80
CA SER A 116 25.69 9.82 -15.29
C SER A 116 24.20 10.10 -15.51
N ILE A 117 23.63 9.52 -16.56
CA ILE A 117 22.18 9.39 -16.74
C ILE A 117 21.76 7.99 -16.31
N TRP A 118 20.69 7.88 -15.53
CA TRP A 118 20.11 6.61 -15.10
C TRP A 118 18.67 6.52 -15.58
N ILE A 119 18.26 5.37 -16.12
CA ILE A 119 16.88 5.10 -16.51
C ILE A 119 16.54 3.63 -16.28
N ALA A 120 15.36 3.37 -15.73
CA ALA A 120 14.81 2.04 -15.53
C ALA A 120 13.61 1.83 -16.44
N ASP A 121 13.44 0.61 -16.97
CA ASP A 121 12.13 0.19 -17.43
C ASP A 121 11.22 -0.02 -16.22
N VAL A 122 9.99 0.49 -16.24
CA VAL A 122 9.01 0.27 -15.16
C VAL A 122 8.72 -1.23 -15.03
N ALA A 123 8.49 -1.73 -13.81
CA ALA A 123 8.52 -3.17 -13.48
C ALA A 123 7.70 -4.10 -14.40
N HIS A 124 6.60 -3.63 -15.00
CA HIS A 124 5.72 -4.37 -15.90
C HIS A 124 5.88 -4.03 -17.39
N GLN A 125 6.95 -3.31 -17.77
CA GLN A 125 7.22 -2.85 -19.15
C GLN A 125 8.68 -3.11 -19.55
N GLY A 126 8.96 -3.10 -20.87
CA GLY A 126 10.30 -3.27 -21.41
C GLY A 126 11.05 -4.50 -20.90
N GLU A 127 12.36 -4.36 -20.70
CA GLU A 127 13.21 -5.45 -20.20
C GLU A 127 12.85 -5.86 -18.75
N SER A 128 12.29 -4.94 -17.96
CA SER A 128 11.74 -5.28 -16.64
C SER A 128 10.57 -6.26 -16.74
N ALA A 129 9.69 -6.13 -17.75
CA ALA A 129 8.62 -7.11 -17.98
C ALA A 129 9.17 -8.51 -18.26
N VAL A 130 10.22 -8.61 -19.09
CA VAL A 130 10.88 -9.89 -19.43
C VAL A 130 11.53 -10.53 -18.20
N ILE A 131 12.19 -9.74 -17.35
CA ILE A 131 12.83 -10.23 -16.11
C ILE A 131 11.82 -10.67 -15.04
N ASN A 132 10.57 -10.21 -15.15
CA ASN A 132 9.51 -10.38 -14.18
C ASN A 132 8.35 -11.26 -14.66
N GLU A 133 8.43 -11.85 -15.86
CA GLU A 133 7.34 -12.53 -16.58
C GLU A 133 6.48 -13.41 -15.66
N ASP A 134 7.08 -14.47 -15.09
CA ASP A 134 6.52 -15.42 -14.11
C ASP A 134 6.00 -14.81 -12.79
N SER A 135 5.94 -13.48 -12.66
CA SER A 135 5.65 -12.73 -11.42
C SER A 135 4.75 -11.50 -11.62
N LEU A 136 4.42 -11.13 -12.87
CA LEU A 136 3.57 -9.98 -13.15
C LEU A 136 2.09 -10.26 -12.84
N GLY A 137 1.42 -9.31 -12.20
CA GLY A 137 -0.04 -9.29 -12.09
C GLY A 137 -0.68 -8.36 -13.13
N ASN A 138 -2.02 -8.23 -13.09
CA ASN A 138 -2.81 -7.43 -14.04
C ASN A 138 -3.32 -6.09 -13.48
N ASP A 139 -2.75 -5.59 -12.38
CA ASP A 139 -3.20 -4.38 -11.69
C ASP A 139 -2.01 -3.46 -11.30
N PRO A 140 -1.19 -3.00 -12.27
CA PRO A 140 -0.01 -2.17 -12.04
C PRO A 140 -0.39 -0.73 -11.67
N ASN A 141 0.37 -0.11 -10.76
CA ASN A 141 0.16 1.26 -10.26
C ASN A 141 1.37 2.17 -10.56
N TRP A 142 1.16 3.39 -11.03
CA TRP A 142 2.24 4.31 -11.42
C TRP A 142 3.06 4.77 -10.20
N TRP A 143 2.45 4.84 -9.01
CA TRP A 143 3.16 5.25 -7.79
C TRP A 143 4.08 4.16 -7.25
N ASP A 144 3.92 2.91 -7.65
CA ASP A 144 4.93 1.89 -7.39
C ASP A 144 6.21 2.20 -8.16
N ALA A 145 6.16 2.68 -9.40
CA ALA A 145 7.36 3.11 -10.12
C ALA A 145 8.09 4.26 -9.40
N ALA A 146 7.34 5.23 -8.84
CA ALA A 146 7.92 6.32 -8.05
C ALA A 146 8.57 5.82 -6.74
N ARG A 147 7.99 4.78 -6.10
CA ARG A 147 8.57 4.07 -4.95
C ARG A 147 9.83 3.28 -5.34
N ASP A 148 9.77 2.55 -6.44
CA ASP A 148 10.86 1.71 -6.97
C ASP A 148 12.08 2.59 -7.31
N LEU A 149 11.87 3.74 -7.96
CA LEU A 149 12.92 4.73 -8.21
C LEU A 149 13.48 5.33 -6.91
N LEU A 150 12.63 5.69 -5.93
CA LEU A 150 13.11 6.21 -4.63
C LEU A 150 13.97 5.17 -3.90
N TYR A 151 13.54 3.91 -3.89
CA TYR A 151 14.30 2.81 -3.29
C TYR A 151 15.63 2.57 -4.02
N PHE A 152 15.61 2.55 -5.35
CA PHE A 152 16.79 2.40 -6.20
C PHE A 152 17.83 3.52 -5.99
N ILE A 153 17.40 4.79 -5.94
CA ILE A 153 18.29 5.94 -5.68
C ILE A 153 18.96 5.80 -4.30
N ASN A 154 18.25 5.27 -3.29
CA ASN A 154 18.83 5.02 -1.97
C ASN A 154 19.85 3.85 -1.97
N GLN A 155 19.65 2.82 -2.80
CA GLN A 155 20.66 1.76 -3.03
C GLN A 155 21.92 2.31 -3.72
N LYS A 156 21.74 3.28 -4.64
CA LYS A 156 22.81 3.90 -5.46
C LYS A 156 23.26 5.28 -4.97
N GLN A 157 23.04 5.61 -3.69
CA GLN A 157 23.21 6.97 -3.15
C GLN A 157 24.65 7.56 -3.28
N GLN A 158 25.68 6.71 -3.40
CA GLN A 158 27.06 7.14 -3.63
C GLN A 158 27.35 7.44 -5.12
N ASP A 159 26.65 6.73 -6.01
CA ASP A 159 26.74 6.88 -7.47
C ASP A 159 25.84 8.02 -7.97
N MET A 160 24.80 8.39 -7.20
CA MET A 160 23.84 9.46 -7.47
C MET A 160 23.90 10.63 -6.46
N PRO A 161 25.07 11.28 -6.26
CA PRO A 161 25.18 12.46 -5.42
C PRO A 161 24.47 13.67 -6.04
N GLN A 162 24.29 14.70 -5.21
CA GLN A 162 23.75 15.99 -5.63
C GLN A 162 24.77 16.78 -6.47
N PRO A 163 24.35 17.49 -7.53
CA PRO A 163 22.96 17.72 -7.93
C PRO A 163 22.36 16.56 -8.73
N LEU A 164 21.09 16.22 -8.41
CA LEU A 164 20.29 15.22 -9.09
C LEU A 164 19.08 15.88 -9.77
N PHE A 165 18.88 15.65 -11.06
CA PHE A 165 17.76 16.17 -11.85
C PHE A 165 16.86 15.05 -12.38
N GLY A 166 15.57 15.34 -12.54
CA GLY A 166 14.60 14.42 -13.14
C GLY A 166 14.33 14.77 -14.61
N ILE A 167 14.21 13.76 -15.48
CA ILE A 167 13.70 13.91 -16.86
C ILE A 167 12.64 12.84 -17.13
N GLY A 168 11.36 13.22 -17.22
CA GLY A 168 10.26 12.26 -17.32
C GLY A 168 9.29 12.60 -18.45
N HIS A 169 8.96 11.64 -19.30
CA HIS A 169 8.05 11.81 -20.44
C HIS A 169 6.70 11.12 -20.18
N SER A 170 5.57 11.82 -20.43
CA SER A 170 4.22 11.28 -20.32
C SER A 170 3.95 10.68 -18.93
N MET A 171 3.62 9.40 -18.83
CA MET A 171 3.52 8.63 -17.58
C MET A 171 4.78 8.79 -16.69
N GLY A 172 5.98 8.73 -17.28
CA GLY A 172 7.26 8.95 -16.62
C GLY A 172 7.41 10.35 -16.01
N GLY A 173 6.80 11.36 -16.65
CA GLY A 173 6.71 12.72 -16.10
C GLY A 173 5.94 12.73 -14.78
N SER A 174 4.75 12.12 -14.77
CA SER A 174 3.91 11.99 -13.57
C SER A 174 4.59 11.14 -12.48
N ILE A 175 5.30 10.07 -12.85
CA ILE A 175 6.11 9.25 -11.93
C ILE A 175 7.19 10.10 -11.23
N LEU A 176 7.91 10.97 -11.95
CA LEU A 176 8.93 11.83 -11.35
C LEU A 176 8.35 13.02 -10.56
N VAL A 177 7.17 13.53 -10.92
CA VAL A 177 6.44 14.46 -10.04
C VAL A 177 6.06 13.76 -8.72
N GLN A 178 5.58 12.51 -8.76
CA GLN A 178 5.28 11.75 -7.52
C GLN A 178 6.55 11.46 -6.71
N LEU A 179 7.68 11.15 -7.36
CA LEU A 179 8.98 11.02 -6.69
C LEU A 179 9.38 12.32 -5.96
N GLY A 180 9.18 13.47 -6.60
CA GLY A 180 9.40 14.79 -5.98
C GLY A 180 8.43 15.10 -4.84
N LEU A 181 7.18 14.65 -4.91
CA LEU A 181 6.21 14.75 -3.81
C LEU A 181 6.55 13.81 -2.64
N LEU A 182 7.09 12.62 -2.90
CA LEU A 182 7.54 11.67 -1.89
C LEU A 182 8.82 12.15 -1.17
N HIS A 183 9.73 12.84 -1.87
CA HIS A 183 10.92 13.44 -1.26
C HIS A 183 11.22 14.85 -1.80
N PRO A 184 10.58 15.92 -1.24
CA PRO A 184 10.62 17.30 -1.74
C PRO A 184 11.99 18.01 -1.81
N ASN A 185 13.09 17.35 -1.43
CA ASN A 185 14.45 17.87 -1.59
C ASN A 185 15.37 16.91 -2.39
N LEU A 186 14.82 15.92 -3.09
CA LEU A 186 15.60 14.92 -3.84
C LEU A 186 16.12 15.48 -5.18
N LEU A 187 15.20 16.04 -5.97
CA LEU A 187 15.49 16.63 -7.28
C LEU A 187 15.83 18.12 -7.13
N ARG A 188 16.81 18.60 -7.89
CA ARG A 188 17.17 20.03 -8.03
C ARG A 188 16.39 20.76 -9.11
N GLY A 189 15.87 20.00 -10.07
CA GLY A 189 14.86 20.41 -11.02
C GLY A 189 14.25 19.14 -11.64
N LEU A 190 13.07 19.31 -12.24
CA LEU A 190 12.41 18.28 -13.01
C LEU A 190 12.05 18.86 -14.39
N VAL A 191 12.50 18.19 -15.44
CA VAL A 191 11.93 18.37 -16.78
C VAL A 191 10.81 17.35 -16.94
N ALA A 192 9.58 17.84 -17.04
CA ALA A 192 8.39 17.04 -17.26
C ALA A 192 7.93 17.25 -18.71
N ILE A 193 8.19 16.26 -19.56
CA ILE A 193 7.92 16.29 -21.00
C ILE A 193 6.52 15.71 -21.23
N ASP A 194 5.61 16.55 -21.70
CA ASP A 194 4.20 16.27 -22.00
C ASP A 194 3.49 15.38 -20.93
N PRO A 195 3.55 15.74 -19.63
CA PRO A 195 3.20 14.82 -18.55
C PRO A 195 1.69 14.65 -18.38
N ILE A 196 1.26 13.41 -18.11
CA ILE A 196 -0.16 13.04 -17.93
C ILE A 196 -0.62 13.43 -16.52
N ILE A 197 -0.92 14.72 -16.36
CA ILE A 197 -1.33 15.36 -15.10
C ILE A 197 -2.55 16.24 -15.36
N GLN A 198 -3.74 15.73 -15.02
CA GLN A 198 -5.03 16.36 -15.32
C GLN A 198 -6.18 15.62 -14.60
N THR A 199 -7.27 16.33 -14.33
CA THR A 199 -8.54 15.77 -13.81
C THR A 199 -9.33 15.00 -14.88
N GLU A 200 -9.17 15.38 -16.14
CA GLU A 200 -9.87 14.84 -17.30
C GLU A 200 -9.33 13.46 -17.68
N ASN A 201 -10.20 12.44 -17.72
CA ASN A 201 -9.82 11.03 -17.95
C ASN A 201 -9.06 10.82 -19.29
N PRO A 202 -7.74 10.57 -19.28
CA PRO A 202 -6.93 10.48 -20.49
C PRO A 202 -7.16 9.17 -21.26
N SER A 203 -7.61 8.12 -20.55
CA SER A 203 -7.61 6.73 -21.03
C SER A 203 -8.51 6.51 -22.26
N LYS A 204 -9.59 7.28 -22.37
CA LYS A 204 -10.62 7.15 -23.42
C LYS A 204 -10.07 7.27 -24.84
N LYS A 205 -9.05 8.11 -25.06
CA LYS A 205 -8.46 8.32 -26.39
C LYS A 205 -7.45 7.23 -26.79
N PHE A 206 -6.64 6.76 -25.85
CA PHE A 206 -5.44 5.96 -26.17
C PHE A 206 -5.58 4.47 -25.88
N ALA A 207 -6.41 4.08 -24.90
CA ALA A 207 -6.60 2.66 -24.61
C ALA A 207 -7.09 1.83 -25.81
N PRO A 208 -8.03 2.30 -26.67
CA PRO A 208 -8.45 1.54 -27.85
C PRO A 208 -7.30 1.31 -28.86
N ALA A 209 -6.48 2.32 -29.10
CA ALA A 209 -5.34 2.25 -30.02
C ALA A 209 -4.24 1.30 -29.51
N SER A 210 -4.08 1.17 -28.19
CA SER A 210 -3.22 0.16 -27.57
C SER A 210 -3.83 -1.24 -27.61
N THR A 211 -5.10 -1.40 -27.24
CA THR A 211 -5.81 -2.70 -27.19
C THR A 211 -5.82 -3.42 -28.53
N TYR A 212 -6.04 -2.71 -29.63
CA TYR A 212 -6.08 -3.29 -30.98
C TYR A 212 -4.73 -3.21 -31.72
N ARG A 213 -3.64 -2.90 -31.02
CA ARG A 213 -2.28 -2.87 -31.60
C ARG A 213 -1.84 -4.29 -32.00
N ARG A 214 -1.24 -4.42 -33.18
CA ARG A 214 -0.54 -5.65 -33.58
C ARG A 214 0.62 -5.95 -32.63
N ASP A 215 0.64 -7.15 -32.04
CA ASP A 215 1.70 -7.62 -31.14
C ASP A 215 2.71 -8.56 -31.84
N ILE A 216 2.30 -9.41 -32.80
CA ILE A 216 3.17 -10.47 -33.36
C ILE A 216 3.61 -10.22 -34.82
N TRP A 217 4.89 -10.46 -35.12
CA TRP A 217 5.47 -10.46 -36.47
C TRP A 217 6.26 -11.75 -36.78
N PRO A 218 6.32 -12.22 -38.05
CA PRO A 218 7.08 -13.41 -38.44
C PRO A 218 8.60 -13.30 -38.24
N SER A 219 9.13 -12.07 -38.24
CA SER A 219 10.53 -11.78 -37.93
C SER A 219 10.72 -10.34 -37.44
N ARG A 220 11.89 -10.06 -36.87
CA ARG A 220 12.31 -8.69 -36.52
C ARG A 220 12.45 -7.80 -37.76
N GLU A 221 12.81 -8.39 -38.90
CA GLU A 221 12.93 -7.73 -40.19
C GLU A 221 11.55 -7.34 -40.77
N ASP A 222 10.52 -8.20 -40.66
CA ASP A 222 9.13 -7.84 -41.03
C ASP A 222 8.60 -6.71 -40.14
N ALA A 223 8.81 -6.82 -38.82
CA ALA A 223 8.43 -5.79 -37.86
C ALA A 223 9.10 -4.44 -38.18
N ALA A 224 10.41 -4.42 -38.40
CA ALA A 224 11.16 -3.20 -38.72
C ALA A 224 10.73 -2.59 -40.08
N THR A 225 10.42 -3.41 -41.09
CA THR A 225 9.86 -2.94 -42.36
C THR A 225 8.49 -2.28 -42.14
N LYS A 226 7.60 -2.90 -41.36
CA LYS A 226 6.25 -2.37 -41.11
C LYS A 226 6.22 -1.15 -40.19
N PHE A 227 7.12 -1.07 -39.21
CA PHE A 227 7.32 0.17 -38.46
C PHE A 227 7.85 1.28 -39.37
N SER A 228 8.86 1.01 -40.21
CA SER A 228 9.42 2.01 -41.14
C SER A 228 8.42 2.48 -42.22
N ALA A 229 7.43 1.66 -42.56
CA ALA A 229 6.36 2.02 -43.48
C ALA A 229 5.29 2.93 -42.84
N ASN A 230 5.07 2.82 -41.53
CA ASN A 230 3.93 3.43 -40.84
C ASN A 230 4.24 4.87 -40.39
N LYS A 231 3.40 5.83 -40.80
CA LYS A 231 3.67 7.26 -40.60
C LYS A 231 3.80 7.66 -39.12
N PHE A 232 3.15 6.95 -38.19
CA PHE A 232 3.35 7.14 -36.74
C PHE A 232 4.82 7.04 -36.31
N TYR A 233 5.57 6.11 -36.90
CA TYR A 233 7.01 5.94 -36.66
C TYR A 233 7.87 6.77 -37.62
N GLN A 234 7.36 7.17 -38.79
CA GLN A 234 8.07 8.10 -39.70
C GLN A 234 8.14 9.52 -39.17
N ALA A 235 7.29 9.88 -38.20
CA ALA A 235 7.39 11.13 -37.44
C ALA A 235 8.55 11.13 -36.42
N TRP A 236 9.15 9.96 -36.12
CA TRP A 236 10.26 9.87 -35.17
C TRP A 236 11.61 10.12 -35.84
N ASP A 237 12.58 10.60 -35.06
CA ASP A 237 13.99 10.61 -35.42
C ASP A 237 14.44 9.17 -35.81
N PRO A 238 15.09 8.97 -36.99
CA PRO A 238 15.53 7.65 -37.44
C PRO A 238 16.42 6.89 -36.45
N ARG A 239 17.13 7.59 -35.54
CA ARG A 239 17.91 6.99 -34.45
C ARG A 239 17.01 6.33 -33.41
N VAL A 240 15.89 6.96 -33.07
CA VAL A 240 14.90 6.45 -32.11
C VAL A 240 14.18 5.22 -32.68
N LEU A 241 13.78 5.28 -33.96
CA LEU A 241 13.21 4.14 -34.66
C LEU A 241 14.21 2.96 -34.78
N ALA A 242 15.50 3.24 -34.98
CA ALA A 242 16.53 2.20 -34.99
C ALA A 242 16.66 1.49 -33.62
N GLU A 243 16.59 2.23 -32.50
CA GLU A 243 16.61 1.63 -31.16
C GLU A 243 15.29 0.92 -30.82
N TRP A 244 14.14 1.36 -31.33
CA TRP A 244 12.87 0.62 -31.21
C TRP A 244 12.91 -0.73 -31.95
N ASN A 245 13.36 -0.76 -33.20
CA ASN A 245 13.54 -1.99 -33.99
C ASN A 245 14.48 -3.01 -33.29
N LYS A 246 15.41 -2.51 -32.47
CA LYS A 246 16.45 -3.26 -31.76
C LYS A 246 15.98 -3.75 -30.38
N HIS A 247 15.32 -2.91 -29.58
CA HIS A 247 14.99 -3.22 -28.18
C HIS A 247 13.50 -3.37 -27.87
N GLY A 248 12.60 -2.81 -28.69
CA GLY A 248 11.14 -2.86 -28.48
C GLY A 248 10.49 -4.23 -28.72
N LEU A 249 11.26 -5.21 -29.23
CA LEU A 249 10.78 -6.55 -29.60
C LEU A 249 11.59 -7.66 -28.90
N ARG A 250 10.91 -8.73 -28.48
CA ARG A 250 11.50 -9.99 -27.97
C ARG A 250 11.11 -11.17 -28.87
N GLU A 251 11.91 -12.24 -28.86
CA GLU A 251 11.57 -13.48 -29.58
C GLU A 251 10.48 -14.28 -28.83
N LEU A 252 9.70 -15.06 -29.59
CA LEU A 252 8.74 -16.05 -29.07
C LEU A 252 9.41 -17.42 -28.81
N PRO A 253 8.85 -18.29 -27.94
CA PRO A 253 7.62 -18.13 -27.16
C PRO A 253 7.77 -17.23 -25.92
N THR A 254 6.63 -16.90 -25.30
CA THR A 254 6.49 -16.11 -24.05
C THR A 254 5.40 -16.71 -23.17
N GLU A 255 5.18 -16.21 -21.95
CA GLU A 255 4.10 -16.76 -21.10
C GLU A 255 2.70 -16.48 -21.69
N LEU A 256 2.52 -15.37 -22.39
CA LEU A 256 1.27 -15.06 -23.13
C LEU A 256 1.15 -15.83 -24.45
N TYR A 257 2.26 -16.25 -25.03
CA TYR A 257 2.33 -16.98 -26.31
C TYR A 257 3.23 -18.22 -26.16
N PRO A 258 2.78 -19.24 -25.40
CA PRO A 258 3.63 -20.38 -25.02
C PRO A 258 3.78 -21.43 -26.13
N GLU A 259 2.89 -21.42 -27.13
CA GLU A 259 2.89 -22.39 -28.23
C GLU A 259 4.13 -22.24 -29.12
N PRO A 260 4.83 -23.33 -29.49
CA PRO A 260 5.94 -23.27 -30.43
C PRO A 260 5.47 -22.77 -31.80
N VAL A 261 6.05 -21.66 -32.28
CA VAL A 261 5.68 -21.09 -33.58
C VAL A 261 6.45 -21.80 -34.70
N GLU A 262 5.73 -22.51 -35.57
CA GLU A 262 6.33 -23.24 -36.69
C GLU A 262 6.69 -22.30 -37.86
N GLY A 263 7.94 -22.34 -38.33
CA GLY A 263 8.41 -21.59 -39.49
C GLY A 263 9.94 -21.47 -39.55
N GLU A 264 10.47 -20.95 -40.67
CA GLU A 264 11.91 -20.64 -40.82
C GLU A 264 12.32 -19.29 -40.20
N GLY A 265 11.33 -18.44 -39.87
CA GLY A 265 11.56 -17.16 -39.19
C GLY A 265 11.83 -17.32 -37.69
N LYS A 266 12.41 -16.27 -37.08
CA LYS A 266 12.40 -16.06 -35.62
C LYS A 266 11.29 -15.05 -35.30
N PRO A 267 10.05 -15.51 -35.02
CA PRO A 267 8.94 -14.60 -34.79
C PRO A 267 9.10 -13.85 -33.47
N VAL A 268 8.54 -12.64 -33.44
CA VAL A 268 8.75 -11.65 -32.38
C VAL A 268 7.44 -11.03 -31.91
N THR A 269 7.42 -10.65 -30.64
CA THR A 269 6.35 -9.93 -29.95
C THR A 269 6.89 -8.63 -29.34
N LEU A 270 6.03 -7.67 -29.00
CA LEU A 270 6.42 -6.49 -28.26
C LEU A 270 7.07 -6.86 -26.92
N LYS A 271 8.13 -6.15 -26.53
CA LYS A 271 8.84 -6.41 -25.28
C LYS A 271 8.02 -5.98 -24.06
N THR A 272 7.29 -4.86 -24.18
CA THR A 272 6.17 -4.53 -23.30
C THR A 272 4.93 -5.27 -23.81
N PRO A 273 4.32 -6.20 -23.07
CA PRO A 273 3.10 -6.87 -23.52
C PRO A 273 1.95 -5.86 -23.69
N VAL A 274 1.15 -5.99 -24.75
CA VAL A 274 0.01 -5.07 -25.01
C VAL A 274 -0.92 -4.97 -23.80
N ALA A 275 -1.21 -6.08 -23.12
CA ALA A 275 -2.01 -6.10 -21.91
C ALA A 275 -1.44 -5.20 -20.79
N GLN A 276 -0.12 -5.17 -20.59
CA GLN A 276 0.53 -4.36 -19.55
C GLN A 276 0.60 -2.86 -19.92
N GLU A 277 0.69 -2.52 -21.20
CA GLU A 277 0.47 -1.15 -21.71
C GLU A 277 -0.98 -0.71 -21.43
N VAL A 278 -1.96 -1.56 -21.76
CA VAL A 278 -3.40 -1.28 -21.60
C VAL A 278 -3.81 -1.18 -20.13
N PHE A 279 -3.34 -2.04 -19.23
CA PHE A 279 -3.65 -1.94 -17.79
C PHE A 279 -3.17 -0.60 -17.20
N SER A 280 -2.12 -0.02 -17.77
CA SER A 280 -1.60 1.30 -17.36
C SER A 280 -2.53 2.45 -17.78
N TYR A 281 -3.42 2.24 -18.75
CA TYR A 281 -4.53 3.14 -19.11
C TYR A 281 -5.86 2.77 -18.43
N LEU A 282 -6.15 1.48 -18.17
CA LEU A 282 -7.46 1.01 -17.73
C LEU A 282 -7.38 0.12 -16.47
N ARG A 283 -8.00 0.58 -15.37
CA ARG A 283 -8.35 -0.27 -14.23
C ARG A 283 -9.88 -0.43 -14.16
N PRO A 284 -10.44 -1.65 -14.14
CA PRO A 284 -11.90 -1.84 -14.11
C PRO A 284 -12.50 -1.40 -12.76
N LYS A 285 -13.73 -0.88 -12.79
CA LYS A 285 -14.57 -0.60 -11.61
C LYS A 285 -15.36 -1.81 -11.11
N TYR A 286 -15.17 -2.98 -11.73
CA TYR A 286 -15.97 -4.18 -11.54
C TYR A 286 -15.11 -5.42 -11.27
N LEU A 287 -15.65 -6.39 -10.53
CA LEU A 287 -14.93 -7.59 -10.09
C LEU A 287 -14.85 -8.69 -11.16
N GLY A 288 -14.17 -8.39 -12.27
CA GLY A 288 -13.69 -9.36 -13.24
C GLY A 288 -14.72 -9.95 -14.22
N GLN A 289 -16.00 -9.64 -14.07
CA GLN A 289 -17.02 -9.93 -15.08
C GLN A 289 -17.01 -8.82 -16.16
N VAL A 290 -16.52 -9.14 -17.35
CA VAL A 290 -16.59 -8.27 -18.53
C VAL A 290 -18.05 -7.89 -18.82
N ASP A 291 -18.27 -6.70 -19.38
CA ASP A 291 -19.58 -6.14 -19.73
C ASP A 291 -20.58 -5.96 -18.57
N THR A 292 -20.10 -5.91 -17.32
CA THR A 292 -20.94 -5.54 -16.17
C THR A 292 -21.02 -4.03 -15.94
N THR A 293 -22.17 -3.59 -15.41
CA THR A 293 -22.42 -2.19 -15.02
C THR A 293 -21.37 -1.73 -14.00
N PRO A 294 -20.83 -0.50 -14.09
CA PRO A 294 -19.82 -0.01 -13.14
C PRO A 294 -20.29 -0.12 -11.69
N GLU A 295 -19.53 -0.79 -10.81
CA GLU A 295 -19.91 -0.92 -9.40
C GLU A 295 -19.72 0.43 -8.69
N LEU A 296 -20.81 1.16 -8.47
CA LEU A 296 -20.85 2.45 -7.76
C LEU A 296 -20.59 2.35 -6.24
N ASP A 297 -19.94 1.28 -5.77
CA ASP A 297 -19.39 1.22 -4.42
C ASP A 297 -18.00 1.88 -4.38
N ARG A 298 -17.87 2.89 -3.52
CA ARG A 298 -16.59 3.56 -3.24
C ARG A 298 -15.50 2.60 -2.73
N ALA A 299 -15.84 1.39 -2.29
CA ALA A 299 -14.86 0.33 -2.02
C ALA A 299 -14.00 -0.03 -3.26
N ASN A 300 -14.53 0.10 -4.49
CA ASN A 300 -13.86 -0.32 -5.72
C ASN A 300 -13.02 0.77 -6.40
N TYR A 301 -13.42 2.04 -6.25
CA TYR A 301 -12.76 3.21 -6.85
C TYR A 301 -12.34 4.27 -5.82
N GLY A 302 -12.21 3.90 -4.55
CA GLY A 302 -12.06 4.82 -3.41
C GLY A 302 -10.84 5.74 -3.43
N ASP A 303 -9.85 5.41 -4.27
CA ASP A 303 -8.65 6.20 -4.57
C ASP A 303 -8.99 7.49 -5.34
N MET A 304 -10.08 7.50 -6.12
CA MET A 304 -10.55 8.68 -6.85
C MET A 304 -11.15 9.75 -5.93
N HIS A 305 -10.89 11.03 -6.23
CA HIS A 305 -11.68 12.12 -5.68
C HIS A 305 -13.10 12.10 -6.30
N PRO A 306 -14.19 12.33 -5.54
CA PRO A 306 -15.56 12.21 -6.06
C PRO A 306 -15.83 12.98 -7.35
N ASP A 307 -15.38 14.24 -7.48
CA ASP A 307 -15.59 15.05 -8.69
C ASP A 307 -14.89 14.51 -9.95
N ASP A 308 -13.89 13.62 -9.81
CA ASP A 308 -13.17 13.01 -10.94
C ASP A 308 -13.80 11.66 -11.37
N VAL A 309 -14.83 11.18 -10.66
CA VAL A 309 -15.48 9.90 -10.94
C VAL A 309 -16.55 10.07 -12.01
N GLU A 310 -16.22 9.71 -13.24
CA GLU A 310 -17.19 9.52 -14.33
C GLU A 310 -18.11 8.32 -14.01
N PRO A 311 -19.43 8.48 -13.81
CA PRO A 311 -20.28 7.36 -13.38
C PRO A 311 -20.41 6.27 -14.44
N ASP A 312 -20.64 6.67 -15.69
CA ASP A 312 -21.04 5.78 -16.80
C ASP A 312 -19.84 5.11 -17.50
N PHE A 313 -18.59 5.44 -17.12
CA PHE A 313 -17.40 4.83 -17.71
C PHE A 313 -16.89 3.66 -16.85
N PRO A 314 -16.78 2.43 -17.37
CA PRO A 314 -16.51 1.22 -16.56
C PRO A 314 -15.07 1.07 -16.07
N PHE A 315 -14.15 1.96 -16.46
CA PHE A 315 -12.75 1.96 -16.04
C PHE A 315 -12.38 3.27 -15.32
N TYR A 316 -11.22 3.30 -14.66
CA TYR A 316 -10.58 4.50 -14.13
C TYR A 316 -9.05 4.35 -14.07
N ARG A 317 -8.34 5.47 -13.83
CA ARG A 317 -6.97 5.52 -13.27
C ARG A 317 -6.89 6.74 -12.36
N PRO A 318 -6.53 6.62 -11.07
CA PRO A 318 -6.51 7.77 -10.17
C PRO A 318 -5.28 8.66 -10.37
N GLU A 319 -4.19 8.13 -10.92
CA GLU A 319 -2.87 8.77 -10.88
C GLU A 319 -2.79 10.16 -11.55
N PRO A 320 -3.38 10.40 -12.75
CA PRO A 320 -3.36 11.72 -13.38
C PRO A 320 -4.07 12.82 -12.57
N ALA A 321 -5.15 12.46 -11.87
CA ALA A 321 -6.02 13.38 -11.15
C ALA A 321 -5.55 13.61 -9.70
N GLU A 322 -5.15 12.54 -9.00
CA GLU A 322 -4.49 12.64 -7.69
C GLU A 322 -3.29 13.58 -7.73
N ILE A 323 -2.43 13.42 -8.73
CA ILE A 323 -1.20 14.22 -8.81
C ILE A 323 -1.46 15.64 -9.26
N PHE A 324 -2.48 15.87 -10.11
CA PHE A 324 -2.95 17.22 -10.44
C PHE A 324 -3.38 17.97 -9.16
N ARG A 325 -4.20 17.33 -8.33
CA ARG A 325 -4.68 17.89 -7.05
C ARG A 325 -3.55 18.15 -6.04
N ARG A 326 -2.39 17.48 -6.19
CA ARG A 326 -1.19 17.66 -5.35
C ARG A 326 -0.09 18.53 -5.96
N LEU A 327 -0.25 19.03 -7.19
CA LEU A 327 0.68 20.00 -7.79
C LEU A 327 1.02 21.20 -6.89
N PRO A 328 0.11 21.77 -6.07
CA PRO A 328 0.45 22.88 -5.17
C PRO A 328 1.50 22.54 -4.11
N GLU A 329 1.65 21.27 -3.73
CA GLU A 329 2.69 20.81 -2.79
C GLU A 329 4.08 20.70 -3.45
N PHE A 330 4.18 20.77 -4.79
CA PHE A 330 5.40 20.43 -5.50
C PHE A 330 6.52 21.45 -5.29
N LYS A 331 7.65 20.98 -4.74
CA LYS A 331 8.75 21.82 -4.26
C LYS A 331 9.94 21.97 -5.21
N PRO A 332 10.38 20.94 -5.96
CA PRO A 332 11.43 21.14 -6.96
C PRO A 332 11.01 22.17 -8.03
N PRO A 333 11.96 22.91 -8.62
CA PRO A 333 11.75 23.66 -9.85
C PRO A 333 11.26 22.74 -10.99
N VAL A 334 10.38 23.24 -11.86
CA VAL A 334 9.84 22.49 -13.02
C VAL A 334 10.06 23.26 -14.31
N LEU A 335 10.56 22.56 -15.34
CA LEU A 335 10.28 22.89 -16.73
C LEU A 335 9.23 21.89 -17.25
N TYR A 336 8.12 22.41 -17.75
CA TYR A 336 7.23 21.65 -18.61
C TYR A 336 7.66 21.82 -20.07
N ILE A 337 7.90 20.73 -20.78
CA ILE A 337 8.07 20.74 -22.24
C ILE A 337 6.78 20.19 -22.83
N PHE A 338 6.14 20.91 -23.75
CA PHE A 338 4.81 20.59 -24.28
C PHE A 338 4.79 20.55 -25.80
N GLY A 339 4.06 19.59 -26.37
CA GLY A 339 3.89 19.48 -27.82
C GLY A 339 2.85 20.46 -28.34
N LYS A 340 3.16 21.23 -29.39
CA LYS A 340 2.18 22.13 -30.04
C LYS A 340 0.96 21.37 -30.59
N GLN A 341 1.15 20.11 -30.98
CA GLN A 341 0.12 19.21 -31.52
C GLN A 341 -0.40 18.21 -30.46
N SER A 342 0.01 18.31 -29.19
CA SER A 342 -0.41 17.34 -28.17
C SER A 342 -1.79 17.63 -27.57
N ASP A 343 -2.63 16.60 -27.58
CA ASP A 343 -3.92 16.52 -26.89
C ASP A 343 -3.85 16.76 -25.37
N TYR A 344 -2.70 16.53 -24.74
CA TYR A 344 -2.48 16.74 -23.30
C TYR A 344 -1.96 18.14 -22.95
N ALA A 345 -1.60 18.90 -23.99
CA ALA A 345 -0.97 20.21 -23.95
C ALA A 345 -1.87 21.34 -24.50
N THR A 346 -3.20 21.11 -24.54
CA THR A 346 -4.16 22.16 -24.89
C THR A 346 -3.95 23.41 -24.02
N PRO A 347 -4.25 24.62 -24.52
CA PRO A 347 -3.99 25.86 -23.78
C PRO A 347 -4.56 25.87 -22.36
N GLU A 348 -5.74 25.28 -22.16
CA GLU A 348 -6.37 25.14 -20.85
C GLU A 348 -5.66 24.10 -19.96
N LEU A 349 -5.31 22.93 -20.48
CA LEU A 349 -4.60 21.89 -19.71
C LEU A 349 -3.20 22.36 -19.28
N ARG A 350 -2.49 23.13 -20.12
CA ARG A 350 -1.22 23.78 -19.73
C ARG A 350 -1.43 24.87 -18.69
N ARG A 351 -2.40 25.77 -18.91
CA ARG A 351 -2.75 26.84 -17.96
C ARG A 351 -3.04 26.27 -16.57
N LYS A 352 -3.89 25.23 -16.47
CA LYS A 352 -4.18 24.50 -15.23
C LYS A 352 -2.91 23.96 -14.54
N LYS A 353 -2.03 23.27 -15.28
CA LYS A 353 -0.74 22.76 -14.76
C LYS A 353 0.16 23.90 -14.24
N MET A 354 0.30 24.97 -15.03
CA MET A 354 1.17 26.12 -14.73
C MET A 354 0.70 26.97 -13.54
N GLU A 355 -0.61 27.15 -13.34
CA GLU A 355 -1.19 27.86 -12.20
C GLU A 355 -1.17 27.03 -10.91
N SER A 356 -1.25 25.70 -11.01
CA SER A 356 -1.34 24.81 -9.85
C SER A 356 0.03 24.38 -9.30
N THR A 357 1.09 24.39 -10.11
CA THR A 357 2.39 23.81 -9.70
C THR A 357 3.10 24.68 -8.66
N GLY A 358 3.32 24.11 -7.47
CA GLY A 358 4.15 24.68 -6.39
C GLY A 358 3.60 25.91 -5.68
N THR A 359 2.34 26.28 -5.91
CA THR A 359 1.70 27.49 -5.33
C THR A 359 1.14 27.30 -3.92
N GLY A 360 1.16 26.07 -3.38
CA GLY A 360 0.60 25.69 -2.09
C GLY A 360 1.61 25.63 -0.94
N VAL A 361 1.15 25.18 0.23
CA VAL A 361 1.97 25.06 1.44
C VAL A 361 3.05 24.00 1.25
N GLY A 362 4.32 24.42 1.25
CA GLY A 362 5.47 23.55 1.05
C GLY A 362 5.99 23.47 -0.38
N GLY A 363 5.25 24.02 -1.34
CA GLY A 363 5.64 24.10 -2.75
C GLY A 363 6.78 25.07 -3.04
N SER A 364 7.14 25.18 -4.33
CA SER A 364 8.27 25.97 -4.84
C SER A 364 8.06 27.49 -4.86
N GLY A 365 6.82 27.96 -4.66
CA GLY A 365 6.37 29.31 -5.00
C GLY A 365 5.82 29.42 -6.43
N GLY A 366 5.93 28.38 -7.24
CA GLY A 366 5.33 28.31 -8.56
C GLY A 366 5.95 29.27 -9.59
N ARG A 367 5.12 29.69 -10.55
CA ARG A 367 5.51 30.58 -11.66
C ARG A 367 6.00 31.95 -11.17
N ASP A 368 5.34 32.53 -10.17
CA ASP A 368 5.62 33.88 -9.66
C ASP A 368 7.00 34.02 -9.02
N TYR A 369 7.56 32.91 -8.52
CA TYR A 369 8.93 32.82 -7.99
C TYR A 369 9.95 32.31 -9.04
N GLY A 370 9.55 32.22 -10.31
CA GLY A 370 10.37 31.75 -11.42
C GLY A 370 10.68 30.25 -11.40
N LYS A 371 9.98 29.47 -10.55
CA LYS A 371 10.25 28.03 -10.33
C LYS A 371 9.38 27.08 -11.12
N VAL A 372 8.49 27.61 -11.97
CA VAL A 372 7.75 26.83 -12.96
C VAL A 372 7.82 27.56 -14.30
N LYS A 373 8.37 26.88 -15.31
CA LYS A 373 8.56 27.35 -16.69
C LYS A 373 7.85 26.41 -17.67
N GLU A 374 7.51 26.89 -18.86
CA GLU A 374 7.05 26.06 -19.97
C GLU A 374 7.77 26.40 -21.29
N VAL A 375 7.93 25.40 -22.16
CA VAL A 375 8.44 25.51 -23.54
C VAL A 375 7.51 24.73 -24.47
N MET A 376 7.24 25.26 -25.67
CA MET A 376 6.40 24.62 -26.70
C MET A 376 7.25 24.15 -27.88
N ILE A 377 7.32 22.84 -28.12
CA ILE A 377 8.07 22.22 -29.23
C ILE A 377 7.09 21.80 -30.34
N ASP A 378 7.53 21.86 -31.61
CA ASP A 378 6.71 21.53 -32.79
C ASP A 378 6.60 20.01 -33.00
N ALA A 379 5.93 19.35 -32.06
CA ALA A 379 5.73 17.92 -31.99
C ALA A 379 4.35 17.58 -31.39
N GLY A 380 3.91 16.34 -31.62
CA GLY A 380 2.79 15.71 -30.93
C GLY A 380 3.11 15.35 -29.48
N HIS A 381 2.57 14.23 -29.00
CA HIS A 381 2.80 13.78 -27.63
C HIS A 381 4.24 13.27 -27.43
N LEU A 382 4.87 12.66 -28.45
CA LEU A 382 6.11 11.91 -28.31
C LEU A 382 7.33 12.79 -28.59
N ILE A 383 7.37 13.97 -27.97
CA ILE A 383 8.40 15.00 -28.17
C ILE A 383 9.85 14.44 -28.10
N PRO A 384 10.23 13.56 -27.14
CA PRO A 384 11.58 12.97 -27.09
C PRO A 384 11.92 12.01 -28.24
N MET A 385 10.92 11.62 -29.04
CA MET A 385 11.05 10.73 -30.19
C MET A 385 10.95 11.52 -31.50
N GLU A 386 10.10 12.53 -31.56
CA GLU A 386 9.82 13.37 -32.75
C GLU A 386 10.82 14.54 -32.90
N ALA A 387 11.21 15.19 -31.80
CA ALA A 387 12.00 16.43 -31.77
C ALA A 387 13.16 16.32 -30.75
N VAL A 388 14.11 15.43 -31.05
CA VAL A 388 15.18 15.02 -30.12
C VAL A 388 16.10 16.19 -29.75
N ASN A 389 16.54 16.98 -30.72
CA ASN A 389 17.53 18.05 -30.49
C ASN A 389 16.91 19.25 -29.76
N GLU A 390 15.69 19.65 -30.14
CA GLU A 390 14.92 20.69 -29.46
C GLU A 390 14.58 20.30 -28.02
N THR A 391 14.36 19.01 -27.76
CA THR A 391 14.19 18.47 -26.41
C THR A 391 15.50 18.53 -25.62
N ALA A 392 16.64 18.20 -26.23
CA ALA A 392 17.96 18.28 -25.60
C ALA A 392 18.34 19.71 -25.20
N ASP A 393 18.14 20.67 -26.10
CA ASP A 393 18.37 22.11 -25.91
C ASP A 393 17.55 22.65 -24.73
N ALA A 394 16.23 22.43 -24.76
CA ALA A 394 15.33 22.88 -23.69
C ALA A 394 15.61 22.22 -22.33
N VAL A 395 16.06 20.96 -22.31
CA VAL A 395 16.53 20.28 -21.08
C VAL A 395 17.81 20.95 -20.57
N ALA A 396 18.80 21.17 -21.43
CA ALA A 396 20.10 21.74 -21.07
C ALA A 396 19.94 23.14 -20.44
N ASP A 397 19.25 24.05 -21.13
CA ASP A 397 19.02 25.44 -20.71
C ASP A 397 18.44 25.54 -19.28
N PHE A 398 17.44 24.71 -18.98
CA PHE A 398 16.82 24.66 -17.65
C PHE A 398 17.75 24.05 -16.59
N VAL A 399 18.44 22.96 -16.92
CA VAL A 399 19.30 22.23 -15.99
C VAL A 399 20.55 23.05 -15.65
N VAL A 400 21.17 23.72 -16.63
CA VAL A 400 22.31 24.62 -16.41
C VAL A 400 21.88 25.76 -15.48
N PHE A 401 20.79 26.46 -15.80
CA PHE A 401 20.25 27.56 -14.99
C PHE A 401 19.93 27.16 -13.53
N GLU A 402 19.21 26.05 -13.31
CA GLU A 402 18.92 25.61 -11.93
C GLU A 402 20.15 25.01 -11.22
N THR A 403 21.14 24.48 -11.95
CA THR A 403 22.43 24.06 -11.38
C THR A 403 23.20 25.27 -10.86
N GLU A 404 23.31 26.36 -11.61
CA GLU A 404 24.01 27.58 -11.16
C GLU A 404 23.32 28.22 -9.95
N ASN A 405 21.98 28.28 -9.97
CA ASN A 405 21.19 28.73 -8.82
C ASN A 405 21.45 27.85 -7.57
N TRP A 406 21.53 26.53 -7.75
CA TRP A 406 21.83 25.59 -6.66
C TRP A 406 23.28 25.70 -6.17
N GLU A 407 24.26 25.86 -7.06
CA GLU A 407 25.67 26.06 -6.74
C GLU A 407 25.84 27.34 -5.90
N ALA A 408 25.29 28.47 -6.34
CA ALA A 408 25.36 29.75 -5.64
C ALA A 408 24.71 29.70 -4.24
N PHE A 409 23.49 29.16 -4.16
CA PHE A 409 22.80 28.96 -2.87
C PHE A 409 23.59 28.04 -1.93
N THR A 410 24.13 26.95 -2.47
CA THR A 410 24.89 25.97 -1.70
C THR A 410 26.22 26.54 -1.22
N GLN A 411 26.93 27.31 -2.05
CA GLN A 411 28.17 27.98 -1.68
C GLN A 411 27.94 29.04 -0.59
N GLU A 412 26.88 29.85 -0.70
CA GLU A 412 26.52 30.83 0.33
C GLU A 412 26.18 30.12 1.66
N TRP A 413 25.31 29.11 1.60
CA TRP A 413 24.91 28.34 2.78
C TRP A 413 26.10 27.63 3.42
N GLN A 414 26.95 26.96 2.63
CA GLN A 414 28.15 26.29 3.13
C GLN A 414 29.11 27.28 3.76
N THR A 415 29.36 28.45 3.15
CA THR A 415 30.23 29.49 3.71
C THR A 415 29.71 29.97 5.07
N ARG A 416 28.42 30.31 5.15
CA ARG A 416 27.73 30.73 6.40
C ARG A 416 27.69 29.61 7.47
N TRP A 417 27.68 28.36 7.05
CA TRP A 417 27.63 27.19 7.94
C TRP A 417 29.03 26.80 8.46
N LEU A 418 30.03 26.77 7.58
CA LEU A 418 31.41 26.41 7.89
C LEU A 418 32.10 27.46 8.77
N ALA A 419 31.73 28.74 8.65
CA ALA A 419 32.16 29.82 9.53
C ALA A 419 31.77 29.62 11.01
N LYS A 420 30.79 28.76 11.31
CA LYS A 420 30.45 28.35 12.69
C LYS A 420 31.39 27.24 13.15
N SER A 421 31.77 27.28 14.43
CA SER A 421 32.53 26.18 15.06
C SER A 421 31.74 24.86 15.01
N ARG A 422 32.43 23.70 15.08
CA ARG A 422 31.75 22.39 15.11
C ARG A 422 30.78 22.29 16.30
N LYS A 423 31.13 22.89 17.45
CA LYS A 423 30.26 22.97 18.64
C LYS A 423 28.96 23.73 18.35
N GLU A 424 29.03 24.86 17.66
CA GLU A 424 27.84 25.63 17.26
C GLU A 424 27.04 24.94 16.16
N ARG A 425 27.67 24.19 15.24
CA ARG A 425 26.94 23.45 14.20
C ARG A 425 26.15 22.26 14.74
N VAL A 426 26.64 21.60 15.79
CA VAL A 426 25.99 20.43 16.41
C VAL A 426 25.06 20.84 17.56
N GLY A 427 25.41 21.87 18.33
CA GLY A 427 24.69 22.29 19.53
C GLY A 427 24.46 23.80 19.62
N GLN A 428 23.92 24.42 18.56
CA GLN A 428 23.61 25.86 18.60
C GLN A 428 22.50 26.14 19.63
N THR A 429 22.89 26.60 20.82
CA THR A 429 21.94 27.00 21.85
C THR A 429 21.18 28.23 21.35
N LEU A 430 19.90 28.07 21.03
CA LEU A 430 19.04 29.18 20.60
C LEU A 430 18.70 30.16 21.74
N ARG A 431 19.05 29.84 23.00
CA ARG A 431 18.80 30.68 24.20
C ARG A 431 19.19 32.17 24.03
N PRO A 432 20.37 32.54 23.46
CA PRO A 432 20.72 33.94 23.23
C PRO A 432 19.87 34.59 22.12
N SER A 433 19.59 33.88 21.03
CA SER A 433 18.73 34.38 19.94
C SER A 433 17.29 34.57 20.39
N ILE A 434 16.73 33.62 21.12
CA ILE A 434 15.38 33.69 21.70
C ILE A 434 15.30 34.84 22.72
N SER A 435 16.32 35.05 23.57
CA SER A 435 16.34 36.19 24.50
C SER A 435 16.54 37.55 23.82
N ARG A 436 17.20 37.62 22.65
CA ARG A 436 17.27 38.83 21.82
C ARG A 436 15.95 39.08 21.08
N ILE A 437 15.32 38.04 20.53
CA ILE A 437 14.02 38.14 19.85
C ILE A 437 12.93 38.50 20.87
N SER A 438 12.91 37.90 22.06
CA SER A 438 11.96 38.27 23.10
C SER A 438 12.16 39.71 23.57
N LYS A 439 13.40 40.15 23.83
CA LYS A 439 13.70 41.56 24.14
C LYS A 439 13.31 42.51 23.00
N ARG A 440 13.56 42.17 21.73
CA ARG A 440 13.24 43.03 20.58
C ARG A 440 11.74 43.06 20.26
N ALA A 441 11.03 41.95 20.43
CA ALA A 441 9.58 41.89 20.34
C ALA A 441 8.89 42.59 21.51
N PHE A 442 9.47 42.53 22.72
CA PHE A 442 9.02 43.29 23.88
C PHE A 442 9.27 44.78 23.69
N ALA A 443 10.40 45.18 23.10
CA ALA A 443 10.70 46.57 22.73
C ALA A 443 9.78 47.09 21.61
N LEU A 444 9.50 46.29 20.57
CA LEU A 444 8.57 46.67 19.49
C LEU A 444 7.11 46.72 19.94
N ARG A 445 6.71 45.86 20.89
CA ARG A 445 5.43 46.04 21.60
C ARG A 445 5.46 47.33 22.43
N SER A 446 6.50 47.54 23.23
CA SER A 446 6.67 48.75 24.05
C SER A 446 6.80 50.06 23.27
N SER A 447 7.13 50.04 21.97
CA SER A 447 7.09 51.23 21.12
C SER A 447 5.70 51.54 20.58
N ASN A 448 4.87 50.52 20.32
CA ASN A 448 3.46 50.70 19.98
C ASN A 448 2.57 50.94 21.23
N ASP A 449 3.01 50.54 22.42
CA ASP A 449 2.27 50.71 23.69
C ASP A 449 2.43 52.10 24.33
N LYS A 450 3.06 53.07 23.63
CA LYS A 450 3.03 54.50 23.99
C LYS A 450 1.72 55.17 23.57
N GLY A 451 0.58 54.57 23.91
CA GLY A 451 -0.72 55.12 23.53
C GLY A 451 -1.95 54.26 23.76
N ILE A 452 -2.17 53.76 24.99
CA ILE A 452 -3.48 53.68 25.70
C ILE A 452 -3.31 52.85 26.98
N MET A 453 -3.37 53.49 28.15
CA MET A 453 -3.47 52.79 29.45
C MET A 453 -4.94 52.41 29.68
N VAL A 454 -5.31 51.15 29.37
CA VAL A 454 -6.71 50.67 29.44
C VAL A 454 -7.29 50.69 30.87
N TYR A 455 -6.45 50.63 31.91
CA TYR A 455 -6.86 50.64 33.31
C TYR A 455 -5.94 51.50 34.17
N ASN A 456 -6.51 52.40 34.99
CA ASN A 456 -5.77 53.18 35.97
C ASN A 456 -5.57 52.35 37.26
N TRP A 457 -4.40 51.73 37.42
CA TRP A 457 -4.09 50.87 38.58
C TRP A 457 -3.56 51.63 39.80
N ASP A 458 -3.03 52.83 39.60
CA ASP A 458 -2.27 53.56 40.61
C ASP A 458 -3.09 53.94 41.87
N PRO A 459 -4.34 54.44 41.79
CA PRO A 459 -5.16 54.73 42.98
C PRO A 459 -5.70 53.47 43.68
N HIS A 460 -5.39 52.26 43.17
CA HIS A 460 -5.92 50.99 43.68
C HIS A 460 -4.84 50.06 44.26
N LYS A 461 -3.56 50.43 44.15
CA LYS A 461 -2.44 49.61 44.59
C LYS A 461 -2.49 49.24 46.07
N ASP A 462 -2.74 50.23 46.93
CA ASP A 462 -2.63 50.04 48.38
C ASP A 462 -3.82 49.25 48.93
N VAL A 463 -5.02 49.47 48.38
CA VAL A 463 -6.22 48.64 48.63
C VAL A 463 -5.96 47.19 48.19
N CYS A 464 -5.38 46.98 47.00
CA CYS A 464 -5.01 45.65 46.54
C CYS A 464 -3.95 44.98 47.43
N PHE A 465 -2.97 45.75 47.94
CA PHE A 465 -1.95 45.26 48.88
C PHE A 465 -2.58 44.84 50.22
N GLN A 466 -3.41 45.69 50.81
CA GLN A 466 -4.16 45.39 52.05
C GLN A 466 -4.97 44.10 51.89
N LEU A 467 -5.83 44.02 50.87
CA LEU A 467 -6.70 42.85 50.69
C LEU A 467 -5.90 41.57 50.36
N TYR A 468 -4.85 41.63 49.53
CA TYR A 468 -4.12 40.43 49.08
C TYR A 468 -3.08 39.93 50.09
N ILE A 469 -2.36 40.84 50.76
CA ILE A 469 -1.21 40.55 51.63
C ILE A 469 -1.59 40.58 53.11
N GLN A 470 -2.24 41.65 53.57
CA GLN A 470 -2.55 41.84 54.99
C GLN A 470 -3.77 41.01 55.41
N GLU A 471 -4.90 41.19 54.71
CA GLU A 471 -6.15 40.45 54.95
C GLU A 471 -6.19 39.08 54.27
N ARG A 472 -5.17 38.77 53.45
CA ARG A 472 -4.95 37.47 52.77
C ARG A 472 -6.11 36.94 51.90
N LYS A 473 -7.10 37.76 51.55
CA LYS A 473 -8.29 37.39 50.76
C LYS A 473 -7.97 36.69 49.42
N SER A 474 -8.94 35.95 48.91
CA SER A 474 -8.84 35.28 47.61
C SER A 474 -8.81 36.31 46.48
N LEU A 475 -8.27 35.91 45.31
CA LEU A 475 -8.23 36.80 44.17
C LEU A 475 -9.64 37.16 43.64
N GLU A 476 -10.62 36.29 43.86
CA GLU A 476 -12.01 36.51 43.45
C GLU A 476 -12.73 37.45 44.41
N ASP A 477 -12.50 37.33 45.73
CA ASP A 477 -13.02 38.28 46.72
C ASP A 477 -12.49 39.70 46.46
N ILE A 478 -11.22 39.80 46.05
CA ILE A 478 -10.57 41.07 45.70
C ILE A 478 -11.19 41.64 44.42
N MET A 479 -11.38 40.84 43.38
CA MET A 479 -12.06 41.29 42.15
C MET A 479 -13.50 41.73 42.40
N GLN A 480 -14.21 41.06 43.32
CA GLN A 480 -15.57 41.43 43.72
C GLN A 480 -15.56 42.75 44.52
N HIS A 481 -14.69 42.89 45.53
CA HIS A 481 -14.54 44.12 46.30
C HIS A 481 -14.14 45.32 45.45
N MET A 482 -13.24 45.13 44.47
CA MET A 482 -12.83 46.18 43.52
C MET A 482 -13.96 46.57 42.55
N ARG A 483 -14.82 45.62 42.15
CA ARG A 483 -16.05 45.92 41.40
C ARG A 483 -17.01 46.75 42.23
N ASP A 484 -17.34 46.28 43.42
CA ASP A 484 -18.51 46.79 44.17
C ASP A 484 -18.22 48.15 44.83
N ASN A 485 -17.00 48.38 45.31
CA ASN A 485 -16.63 49.62 46.02
C ASN A 485 -15.90 50.66 45.15
N TYR A 486 -15.30 50.24 44.02
CA TYR A 486 -14.46 51.11 43.18
C TYR A 486 -14.83 51.08 41.69
N ASN A 487 -15.88 50.33 41.31
CA ASN A 487 -16.29 50.08 39.91
C ASN A 487 -15.16 49.59 38.99
N PHE A 488 -14.14 48.94 39.56
CA PHE A 488 -12.88 48.62 38.90
C PHE A 488 -12.82 47.14 38.53
N THR A 489 -13.12 46.84 37.26
CA THR A 489 -13.42 45.49 36.75
C THR A 489 -12.38 44.82 35.82
N PRO A 490 -11.05 44.97 35.97
CA PRO A 490 -10.09 44.18 35.19
C PRO A 490 -10.26 42.65 35.30
N SER A 491 -9.77 41.92 34.30
CA SER A 491 -9.81 40.45 34.30
C SER A 491 -8.88 39.82 35.36
N LYS A 492 -9.21 38.59 35.79
CA LYS A 492 -8.42 37.79 36.75
C LYS A 492 -6.94 37.68 36.38
N ARG A 493 -6.64 37.60 35.07
CA ARG A 493 -5.27 37.55 34.53
C ARG A 493 -4.56 38.90 34.59
N ALA A 494 -5.27 40.01 34.47
CA ALA A 494 -4.71 41.35 34.65
C ALA A 494 -4.30 41.58 36.11
N PHE A 495 -5.16 41.26 37.09
CA PHE A 495 -4.81 41.31 38.51
C PHE A 495 -3.58 40.43 38.82
N GLN A 496 -3.53 39.18 38.35
CA GLN A 496 -2.36 38.30 38.54
C GLN A 496 -1.07 38.89 37.96
N THR A 497 -1.15 39.51 36.78
CA THR A 497 0.01 40.12 36.11
C THR A 497 0.48 41.35 36.87
N GLN A 498 -0.45 42.21 37.33
CA GLN A 498 -0.13 43.43 38.05
C GLN A 498 0.38 43.14 39.49
N PHE A 499 -0.19 42.16 40.19
CA PHE A 499 0.29 41.77 41.53
C PHE A 499 1.71 41.19 41.44
N LYS A 500 2.01 40.42 40.39
CA LYS A 500 3.39 39.99 40.09
C LYS A 500 4.31 41.17 39.73
N ARG A 501 3.80 42.20 39.05
CA ARG A 501 4.55 43.44 38.72
C ARG A 501 4.79 44.33 39.95
N TRP A 502 4.03 44.14 41.02
CA TRP A 502 4.23 44.75 42.33
C TRP A 502 4.96 43.82 43.33
N ASP A 503 5.55 42.71 42.85
CA ASP A 503 6.26 41.69 43.64
C ASP A 503 5.48 41.14 44.86
N PHE A 504 4.16 41.03 44.74
CA PHE A 504 3.32 40.43 45.78
C PHE A 504 3.63 38.91 45.89
N PRO A 505 4.02 38.39 47.09
CA PRO A 505 4.44 37.00 47.24
C PRO A 505 3.38 35.97 46.85
N SER A 506 3.84 34.88 46.21
CA SER A 506 3.00 33.76 45.76
C SER A 506 2.51 32.91 46.94
N LYS A 507 1.20 32.67 47.01
CA LYS A 507 0.54 31.85 48.06
C LYS A 507 0.75 30.33 47.94
N ARG A 508 1.80 29.84 47.27
CA ARG A 508 2.08 28.39 47.09
C ARG A 508 3.54 28.01 47.35
N LYS A 509 3.76 27.00 48.20
CA LYS A 509 5.03 26.26 48.34
C LYS A 509 5.14 25.20 47.22
N PRO A 510 6.31 24.96 46.60
CA PRO A 510 6.50 23.83 45.69
C PRO A 510 6.66 22.50 46.43
N ALA A 511 5.96 21.45 45.97
CA ALA A 511 5.91 20.13 46.62
C ALA A 511 7.25 19.36 46.73
N PHE A 512 8.31 19.79 46.04
CA PHE A 512 9.65 19.17 46.15
C PHE A 512 10.49 19.70 47.34
N ARG A 513 9.93 20.57 48.18
CA ARG A 513 10.56 21.12 49.39
C ARG A 513 9.92 20.61 50.69
N ASP A 514 9.23 19.49 50.58
CA ASP A 514 8.45 18.85 51.64
C ASP A 514 9.04 17.45 51.79
N GLU A 515 9.93 17.27 52.76
CA GLU A 515 10.78 16.07 52.86
C GLU A 515 9.94 14.83 53.24
N ASP A 516 8.95 15.02 54.13
CA ASP A 516 7.96 14.00 54.51
C ASP A 516 7.21 13.45 53.28
N LEU A 517 6.77 14.34 52.37
CA LEU A 517 6.12 13.97 51.11
C LEU A 517 7.07 13.24 50.14
N VAL A 518 8.37 13.55 50.14
CA VAL A 518 9.35 12.87 49.29
C VAL A 518 9.60 11.44 49.78
N ASP A 519 9.78 11.24 51.08
CA ASP A 519 10.01 9.91 51.66
C ASP A 519 8.74 9.04 51.63
N ARG A 520 7.54 9.60 51.83
CA ARG A 520 6.28 8.84 51.67
C ARG A 520 6.07 8.36 50.23
N VAL A 521 6.42 9.18 49.23
CA VAL A 521 6.39 8.79 47.80
C VAL A 521 7.40 7.68 47.50
N LYS A 522 8.57 7.68 48.15
CA LYS A 522 9.58 6.63 48.05
C LYS A 522 9.06 5.30 48.60
N GLU A 523 8.52 5.30 49.82
CA GLU A 523 8.00 4.10 50.50
C GLU A 523 6.88 3.43 49.69
N LEU A 524 5.97 4.24 49.11
CA LEU A 524 4.91 3.73 48.23
C LEU A 524 5.46 3.15 46.91
N TRP A 525 6.60 3.64 46.41
CA TRP A 525 7.27 3.04 45.26
C TRP A 525 8.00 1.73 45.62
N GLU A 526 8.66 1.67 46.78
CA GLU A 526 9.32 0.45 47.27
C GLU A 526 8.30 -0.67 47.47
N ASN A 527 7.11 -0.35 47.99
CA ASN A 527 5.96 -1.25 48.11
C ASN A 527 5.20 -1.53 46.78
N ASN A 528 5.79 -1.20 45.62
CA ASN A 528 5.24 -1.46 44.28
C ASN A 528 3.86 -0.83 43.95
N TYR A 529 3.42 0.26 44.62
CA TYR A 529 2.14 0.89 44.30
C TYR A 529 2.11 1.52 42.89
N SER A 530 0.91 1.66 42.31
CA SER A 530 0.69 2.37 41.04
C SER A 530 0.64 3.89 41.26
N GLN A 531 0.93 4.70 40.23
CA GLN A 531 0.79 6.18 40.30
C GLN A 531 -0.60 6.61 40.80
N ARG A 532 -1.67 5.93 40.35
CA ARG A 532 -3.05 6.23 40.76
C ARG A 532 -3.29 5.90 42.23
N ASN A 533 -2.72 4.80 42.73
CA ASN A 533 -2.87 4.39 44.13
C ASN A 533 -2.00 5.25 45.05
N MET A 534 -0.78 5.61 44.63
CA MET A 534 0.08 6.59 45.32
C MET A 534 -0.65 7.91 45.50
N LEU A 535 -1.26 8.44 44.43
CA LEU A 535 -1.98 9.71 44.49
C LEU A 535 -3.19 9.64 45.44
N ALA A 536 -3.93 8.54 45.44
CA ALA A 536 -5.07 8.33 46.34
C ALA A 536 -4.62 8.27 47.81
N ILE A 537 -3.61 7.47 48.14
CA ILE A 537 -3.08 7.32 49.51
C ILE A 537 -2.54 8.67 50.01
N LEU A 538 -1.77 9.39 49.20
CA LEU A 538 -1.26 10.71 49.57
C LEU A 538 -2.39 11.74 49.79
N HIS A 539 -3.53 11.62 49.12
CA HIS A 539 -4.71 12.47 49.36
C HIS A 539 -5.47 12.06 50.62
N GLU A 540 -5.58 10.76 50.91
CA GLU A 540 -6.15 10.24 52.16
C GLU A 540 -5.28 10.61 53.39
N GLU A 541 -3.97 10.71 53.20
CA GLU A 541 -2.98 11.17 54.19
C GLU A 541 -2.85 12.71 54.28
N GLY A 542 -3.60 13.46 53.46
CA GLY A 542 -3.71 14.91 53.54
C GLY A 542 -2.68 15.74 52.75
N HIS A 543 -1.83 15.12 51.92
CA HIS A 543 -0.87 15.82 51.09
C HIS A 543 -1.52 16.37 49.80
N GLU A 544 -1.58 17.70 49.64
CA GLU A 544 -2.15 18.39 48.45
C GLU A 544 -1.30 18.30 47.16
N ILE A 545 -0.81 17.12 46.79
CA ILE A 545 0.00 16.91 45.57
C ILE A 545 -0.85 16.62 44.33
N LYS A 546 -0.55 17.22 43.17
CA LYS A 546 -1.24 16.90 41.91
C LYS A 546 -0.50 15.79 41.14
N GLU A 547 -1.23 15.04 40.31
CA GLU A 547 -0.65 13.94 39.51
C GLU A 547 0.60 14.35 38.71
N ARG A 548 0.57 15.54 38.06
CA ARG A 548 1.72 16.07 37.29
C ARG A 548 2.91 16.47 38.17
N GLU A 549 2.71 16.69 39.46
CA GLU A 549 3.75 17.02 40.43
C GLU A 549 4.35 15.72 41.01
N LEU A 550 3.49 14.74 41.35
CA LEU A 550 3.89 13.37 41.72
C LEU A 550 4.72 12.69 40.62
N MET A 551 4.28 12.77 39.36
CA MET A 551 4.97 12.20 38.21
C MET A 551 6.37 12.83 38.01
N ARG A 552 6.51 14.15 38.21
CA ARG A 552 7.81 14.84 38.15
C ARG A 552 8.73 14.45 39.30
N LEU A 553 8.20 14.32 40.51
CA LEU A 553 8.96 13.90 41.69
C LEU A 553 9.51 12.47 41.51
N ARG A 554 8.65 11.55 41.04
CA ARG A 554 9.04 10.17 40.72
C ARG A 554 10.10 10.10 39.61
N ALA A 555 9.94 10.86 38.53
CA ALA A 555 10.92 10.91 37.44
C ALA A 555 12.29 11.43 37.91
N LYS A 556 12.31 12.55 38.66
CA LYS A 556 13.55 13.15 39.18
C LYS A 556 14.37 12.17 40.03
N ASN A 557 13.71 11.35 40.85
CA ASN A 557 14.37 10.38 41.72
C ASN A 557 14.55 8.99 41.09
N ARG A 558 14.33 8.84 39.76
CA ARG A 558 14.34 7.56 39.01
C ARG A 558 13.38 6.48 39.57
N TRP A 559 12.35 6.85 40.33
CA TRP A 559 11.30 5.98 40.91
C TRP A 559 10.24 5.57 39.87
N LEU A 560 10.71 5.01 38.75
CA LEU A 560 9.89 4.51 37.66
C LEU A 560 9.61 3.01 37.84
N MET A 561 8.39 2.59 37.51
CA MET A 561 7.97 1.18 37.56
C MET A 561 8.47 0.37 36.34
N ARG A 562 8.94 1.07 35.30
CA ARG A 562 9.53 0.54 34.06
C ARG A 562 10.76 1.41 33.70
N ILE A 563 11.69 0.89 32.89
CA ILE A 563 12.78 1.68 32.29
C ILE A 563 12.53 1.74 30.76
N PRO A 564 12.68 2.89 30.09
CA PRO A 564 12.41 3.05 28.67
C PRO A 564 13.56 2.55 27.75
N ASN A 565 13.97 1.28 27.85
CA ASN A 565 15.01 0.71 26.98
C ASN A 565 14.41 -0.14 25.83
N GLY A 566 14.75 0.23 24.59
CA GLY A 566 14.52 -0.56 23.37
C GLY A 566 13.31 -0.13 22.50
N PRO A 567 13.48 0.04 21.18
CA PRO A 567 12.44 0.61 20.31
C PRO A 567 11.35 -0.40 19.93
N LYS A 568 10.15 -0.30 20.54
CA LYS A 568 9.03 -1.24 20.28
C LYS A 568 7.65 -0.55 20.26
N GLN A 569 7.04 -0.54 19.07
CA GLN A 569 5.61 -0.36 18.71
C GLN A 569 4.83 0.87 19.24
N PRO A 570 4.23 1.69 18.36
CA PRO A 570 3.19 2.63 18.77
C PRO A 570 1.90 1.87 19.15
N GLY A 571 1.27 2.21 20.28
CA GLY A 571 -0.09 1.73 20.58
C GLY A 571 -0.51 1.51 22.03
N ASP A 572 0.34 1.70 23.05
CA ASP A 572 -0.04 1.63 24.47
C ASP A 572 0.87 2.53 25.35
N ASP A 573 0.30 3.11 26.43
CA ASP A 573 0.93 3.97 27.47
C ASP A 573 1.67 5.25 27.00
N ASP A 574 0.94 6.33 26.66
CA ASP A 574 1.45 7.73 26.58
C ASP A 574 2.31 8.10 27.80
N THR A 575 1.89 7.61 28.97
CA THR A 575 2.58 7.77 30.26
C THR A 575 4.06 7.37 30.19
N THR A 576 4.41 6.36 29.38
CA THR A 576 5.80 5.90 29.25
C THR A 576 6.65 6.89 28.43
N GLN A 577 6.08 7.51 27.39
CA GLN A 577 6.76 8.56 26.63
C GLN A 577 6.95 9.82 27.47
N ILE A 578 5.94 10.18 28.29
CA ILE A 578 6.00 11.35 29.18
C ILE A 578 6.97 11.11 30.35
N GLU A 579 6.99 9.90 30.96
CA GLU A 579 8.00 9.54 31.97
C GLU A 579 9.43 9.58 31.38
N ALA A 580 9.63 9.18 30.12
CA ALA A 580 10.93 9.25 29.45
C ALA A 580 11.38 10.70 29.15
N GLN A 581 10.51 11.53 28.56
CA GLN A 581 10.80 12.95 28.29
C GLN A 581 11.07 13.76 29.58
N LEU A 582 10.41 13.40 30.68
CA LEU A 582 10.68 13.99 32.00
C LEU A 582 11.98 13.48 32.64
N LEU A 583 12.49 12.31 32.22
CA LEU A 583 13.80 11.82 32.66
C LEU A 583 14.93 12.60 31.98
N GLU A 584 14.87 12.78 30.66
CA GLU A 584 15.80 13.66 29.92
C GLU A 584 15.83 15.07 30.54
N ALA A 585 14.64 15.67 30.74
CA ALA A 585 14.52 17.01 31.32
C ALA A 585 15.02 17.14 32.78
N ALA A 586 15.16 16.02 33.52
CA ALA A 586 15.72 16.00 34.87
C ALA A 586 17.24 15.72 34.88
N GLN A 587 17.75 14.97 33.91
CA GLN A 587 19.20 14.79 33.69
C GLN A 587 19.85 16.13 33.30
N ASP A 588 19.18 16.93 32.47
CA ASP A 588 19.60 18.26 32.01
C ASP A 588 19.77 19.31 33.14
N GLU A 589 19.16 19.08 34.32
CA GLU A 589 19.34 19.93 35.52
C GLU A 589 20.43 19.43 36.50
N THR A 590 20.96 18.22 36.34
CA THR A 590 21.81 17.57 37.37
C THR A 590 23.22 17.17 36.92
N GLY A 591 23.50 17.08 35.61
CA GLY A 591 24.88 17.19 35.09
C GLY A 591 25.87 16.08 35.47
N ILE A 592 25.41 14.85 35.66
CA ILE A 592 26.26 13.68 35.90
C ILE A 592 26.32 12.81 34.63
N SER A 593 27.53 12.45 34.19
CA SER A 593 27.74 11.57 33.03
C SER A 593 27.32 10.13 33.33
N GLU A 594 26.67 9.50 32.38
CA GLU A 594 26.41 8.05 32.42
C GLU A 594 27.68 7.26 32.01
N ALA A 595 27.76 5.99 32.41
CA ALA A 595 28.87 5.09 32.13
C ALA A 595 28.59 4.25 30.86
N PRO A 596 29.61 3.75 30.13
CA PRO A 596 29.41 3.06 28.86
C PRO A 596 28.69 1.71 29.01
N GLU A 597 27.77 1.42 28.09
CA GLU A 597 27.12 0.10 27.98
C GLU A 597 28.11 -0.97 27.47
N PRO A 598 28.03 -2.23 27.93
CA PRO A 598 28.85 -3.32 27.42
C PRO A 598 28.32 -3.86 26.08
N GLU A 599 29.21 -4.06 25.11
CA GLU A 599 28.85 -4.60 23.80
C GLU A 599 28.44 -6.09 23.89
N ALA A 600 27.25 -6.42 23.39
CA ALA A 600 26.70 -7.76 23.42
C ALA A 600 27.27 -8.64 22.29
N VAL A 601 28.41 -9.30 22.53
CA VAL A 601 29.03 -10.24 21.59
C VAL A 601 28.15 -11.47 21.37
N VAL A 602 27.62 -11.62 20.15
CA VAL A 602 26.81 -12.79 19.76
C VAL A 602 27.71 -13.93 19.31
N SER A 603 28.13 -14.78 20.24
CA SER A 603 28.78 -16.05 19.92
C SER A 603 27.80 -17.03 19.26
N GLN A 604 28.30 -17.80 18.28
CA GLN A 604 27.58 -18.96 17.77
C GLN A 604 27.73 -20.13 18.76
N PRO A 605 26.68 -20.94 19.01
CA PRO A 605 26.75 -22.06 19.94
C PRO A 605 27.71 -23.15 19.42
N PRO A 606 28.43 -23.87 20.31
CA PRO A 606 29.37 -24.93 19.91
C PRO A 606 28.73 -26.03 19.06
N ALA A 607 29.49 -26.62 18.14
CA ALA A 607 28.98 -27.66 17.21
C ALA A 607 28.30 -28.83 17.94
N GLU A 608 28.88 -29.30 19.05
CA GLU A 608 28.32 -30.40 19.86
C GLU A 608 26.94 -30.05 20.47
N PHE A 609 26.68 -28.77 20.77
CA PHE A 609 25.38 -28.30 21.24
C PHE A 609 24.32 -28.42 20.14
N ILE A 610 24.68 -28.05 18.90
CA ILE A 610 23.79 -28.14 17.73
C ILE A 610 23.43 -29.60 17.44
N GLU A 611 24.41 -30.50 17.52
CA GLU A 611 24.22 -31.94 17.29
C GLU A 611 23.33 -32.59 18.36
N ARG A 612 23.58 -32.30 19.65
CA ARG A 612 22.72 -32.74 20.77
C ARG A 612 21.30 -32.18 20.65
N GLN A 613 21.13 -30.93 20.22
CA GLN A 613 19.81 -30.32 20.00
C GLN A 613 19.06 -31.01 18.85
N LYS A 614 19.75 -31.30 17.73
CA LYS A 614 19.17 -31.97 16.55
C LYS A 614 18.71 -33.39 16.87
N ALA A 615 19.57 -34.22 17.45
CA ALA A 615 19.22 -35.62 17.78
C ALA A 615 18.00 -35.73 18.73
N ARG A 616 17.82 -34.75 19.63
CA ARG A 616 16.66 -34.66 20.52
C ARG A 616 15.40 -34.14 19.82
N LEU A 617 15.54 -33.23 18.86
CA LEU A 617 14.45 -32.78 17.99
C LEU A 617 13.91 -33.95 17.15
N ASP A 618 14.79 -34.72 16.52
CA ASP A 618 14.44 -35.85 15.65
C ASP A 618 13.68 -36.94 16.43
N ARG A 619 14.13 -37.27 17.65
CA ARG A 619 13.39 -38.17 18.56
C ARG A 619 12.02 -37.61 18.95
N LEU A 620 11.93 -36.32 19.27
CA LEU A 620 10.65 -35.67 19.61
C LEU A 620 9.69 -35.66 18.42
N GLN A 621 10.18 -35.54 17.18
CA GLN A 621 9.37 -35.66 15.97
C GLN A 621 8.84 -37.09 15.79
N ALA A 622 9.68 -38.12 15.92
CA ALA A 622 9.25 -39.52 15.83
C ALA A 622 8.17 -39.88 16.86
N GLU A 623 8.39 -39.57 18.15
CA GLU A 623 7.38 -39.76 19.21
C GLU A 623 6.11 -38.93 18.98
N SER A 624 6.21 -37.82 18.25
CA SER A 624 5.13 -36.90 17.93
C SER A 624 4.27 -37.39 16.75
N ASP A 625 4.86 -38.10 15.80
CA ASP A 625 4.17 -38.61 14.60
C ASP A 625 3.50 -39.95 14.84
N ASP A 626 4.11 -40.86 15.61
CA ASP A 626 3.44 -42.10 16.00
C ASP A 626 2.21 -41.84 16.89
N ARG A 627 2.22 -40.76 17.69
CA ARG A 627 1.02 -40.29 18.40
C ARG A 627 -0.03 -39.70 17.45
N MET A 628 0.34 -39.13 16.30
CA MET A 628 -0.63 -38.71 15.26
C MET A 628 -1.23 -39.90 14.52
N LYS A 629 -0.40 -40.84 14.04
CA LYS A 629 -0.82 -42.07 13.36
C LYS A 629 -1.79 -42.88 14.22
N SER A 630 -1.46 -43.06 15.51
CA SER A 630 -2.31 -43.76 16.48
C SER A 630 -3.54 -42.97 16.99
N LYS A 631 -3.83 -41.78 16.43
CA LYS A 631 -4.91 -40.86 16.84
C LYS A 631 -4.86 -40.39 18.31
N LYS A 632 -3.77 -40.69 19.04
CA LYS A 632 -3.54 -40.30 20.45
C LYS A 632 -3.12 -38.82 20.62
N ARG A 633 -2.72 -38.15 19.53
CA ARG A 633 -2.38 -36.72 19.48
C ARG A 633 -3.38 -35.93 18.62
N ARG A 634 -3.69 -34.73 19.09
CA ARG A 634 -4.50 -33.71 18.41
C ARG A 634 -3.66 -32.83 17.48
N ARG A 635 -4.29 -32.26 16.44
CA ARG A 635 -3.70 -31.25 15.54
C ARG A 635 -3.14 -30.08 16.34
N ARG A 636 -1.87 -29.74 16.12
CA ARG A 636 -1.18 -28.57 16.67
C ARG A 636 -1.28 -27.40 15.70
N THR A 637 -2.09 -26.40 16.02
CA THR A 637 -2.21 -25.17 15.22
C THR A 637 -1.07 -24.16 15.42
N LYS A 638 -0.10 -24.48 16.30
CA LYS A 638 1.09 -23.65 16.63
C LYS A 638 2.27 -24.62 16.89
N GLY A 639 3.49 -24.22 16.51
CA GLY A 639 4.69 -25.03 16.70
C GLY A 639 4.97 -25.37 18.18
N TYR A 640 5.68 -26.47 18.42
CA TYR A 640 5.83 -27.09 19.74
C TYR A 640 7.21 -27.75 19.90
N ALA A 641 7.98 -27.36 20.93
CA ALA A 641 9.30 -27.92 21.23
C ALA A 641 10.26 -27.96 20.01
N GLY A 642 10.32 -26.86 19.25
CA GLY A 642 11.08 -26.75 18.00
C GLY A 642 10.39 -27.31 16.76
N LEU A 643 9.39 -28.19 16.91
CA LEU A 643 8.64 -28.79 15.81
C LEU A 643 7.64 -27.79 15.19
N PRO A 644 7.38 -27.85 13.87
CA PRO A 644 6.41 -26.98 13.19
C PRO A 644 4.96 -27.23 13.62
N ALA A 645 4.04 -26.40 13.12
CA ALA A 645 2.60 -26.63 13.24
C ALA A 645 2.14 -27.74 12.27
N ASP A 646 1.07 -28.45 12.62
CA ASP A 646 0.45 -29.42 11.73
C ASP A 646 -0.33 -28.70 10.59
N PRO A 647 -0.38 -29.28 9.37
CA PRO A 647 -1.06 -28.68 8.23
C PRO A 647 -2.55 -28.39 8.49
N PRO A 648 -3.16 -27.47 7.72
CA PRO A 648 -4.60 -27.20 7.78
C PRO A 648 -5.41 -28.43 7.34
N GLY A 649 -6.53 -28.66 8.02
CA GLY A 649 -7.44 -29.77 7.77
C GLY A 649 -8.64 -29.74 8.73
N PRO A 650 -9.72 -30.48 8.43
CA PRO A 650 -10.93 -30.48 9.24
C PRO A 650 -10.67 -31.03 10.66
N PRO A 651 -11.31 -30.47 11.70
CA PRO A 651 -11.11 -30.92 13.08
C PRO A 651 -11.65 -32.34 13.30
N ARG A 652 -10.77 -33.27 13.66
CA ARG A 652 -11.09 -34.69 13.90
C ARG A 652 -11.78 -34.92 15.25
N PHE A 653 -11.73 -33.92 16.13
CA PHE A 653 -12.46 -33.88 17.40
C PHE A 653 -13.09 -32.50 17.58
N PRO A 654 -14.26 -32.37 18.24
CA PRO A 654 -14.91 -31.07 18.52
C PRO A 654 -14.05 -30.06 19.31
N SER A 655 -12.98 -30.55 19.94
CA SER A 655 -12.00 -29.78 20.71
C SER A 655 -10.66 -29.54 19.97
N GLU A 656 -10.62 -29.75 18.65
CA GLU A 656 -9.54 -29.26 17.77
C GLU A 656 -9.86 -27.88 17.14
N THR A 657 -11.13 -27.44 17.13
CA THR A 657 -11.53 -26.10 16.68
C THR A 657 -10.99 -25.02 17.62
N THR A 658 -10.22 -24.07 17.10
CA THR A 658 -9.68 -22.93 17.87
C THR A 658 -10.72 -21.82 18.07
N LEU A 659 -10.42 -20.87 18.97
CA LEU A 659 -11.24 -19.66 19.13
C LEU A 659 -11.21 -18.76 17.88
N GLU A 660 -10.07 -18.71 17.18
CA GLU A 660 -9.88 -17.96 15.94
C GLU A 660 -10.76 -18.58 14.82
N GLU A 661 -10.75 -19.91 14.66
CA GLU A 661 -11.64 -20.63 13.74
C GLU A 661 -13.12 -20.54 14.14
N SER A 662 -13.45 -20.61 15.44
CA SER A 662 -14.83 -20.52 15.95
C SER A 662 -15.44 -19.14 15.71
N ARG A 663 -14.66 -18.08 15.98
CA ARG A 663 -15.04 -16.69 15.68
C ARG A 663 -15.34 -16.51 14.19
N ALA A 664 -14.50 -17.08 13.32
CA ALA A 664 -14.67 -17.03 11.87
C ALA A 664 -15.79 -17.96 11.32
N ILE A 665 -16.24 -18.97 12.08
CA ILE A 665 -17.43 -19.80 11.74
C ILE A 665 -18.72 -19.05 12.05
N LEU A 666 -18.72 -18.19 13.08
CA LEU A 666 -19.87 -17.37 13.47
C LEU A 666 -19.88 -15.96 12.84
N GLY A 667 -18.89 -15.63 11.99
CA GLY A 667 -18.81 -14.34 11.29
C GLY A 667 -18.56 -13.12 12.18
N LEU A 668 -18.06 -13.31 13.41
CA LEU A 668 -17.99 -12.23 14.42
C LEU A 668 -16.77 -11.32 14.22
N GLU A 669 -16.96 -10.00 14.26
CA GLU A 669 -15.89 -9.00 14.39
C GLU A 669 -15.23 -9.00 15.78
N THR A 670 -14.08 -8.33 15.97
CA THR A 670 -13.43 -8.20 17.28
C THR A 670 -14.33 -7.54 18.33
N LYS A 671 -15.13 -6.53 17.96
CA LYS A 671 -16.06 -5.86 18.87
C LYS A 671 -17.20 -6.80 19.29
N GLN A 672 -17.85 -7.43 18.31
CA GLN A 672 -18.94 -8.39 18.52
C GLN A 672 -18.48 -9.60 19.35
N TYR A 673 -17.30 -10.17 19.05
CA TYR A 673 -16.72 -11.29 19.80
C TYR A 673 -16.39 -10.95 21.26
N ARG A 674 -16.05 -9.70 21.59
CA ARG A 674 -15.94 -9.24 22.99
C ARG A 674 -17.32 -9.18 23.64
N ALA A 675 -18.26 -8.48 23.02
CA ALA A 675 -19.63 -8.35 23.53
C ALA A 675 -20.28 -9.71 23.84
N VAL A 676 -20.22 -10.67 22.90
CA VAL A 676 -20.72 -12.05 23.09
C VAL A 676 -20.07 -12.77 24.29
N ARG A 677 -18.78 -12.54 24.55
CA ARG A 677 -18.06 -13.15 25.67
C ARG A 677 -18.42 -12.52 27.01
N ASP A 678 -18.53 -11.19 27.04
CA ASP A 678 -18.81 -10.43 28.26
C ASP A 678 -20.30 -10.60 28.65
N GLU A 679 -21.20 -10.66 27.67
CA GLU A 679 -22.61 -11.03 27.84
C GLU A 679 -22.79 -12.47 28.34
N PHE A 680 -22.10 -13.46 27.74
CA PHE A 680 -22.16 -14.83 28.25
C PHE A 680 -21.49 -14.99 29.61
N GLN A 681 -20.51 -14.13 29.95
CA GLN A 681 -19.94 -14.09 31.29
C GLN A 681 -20.99 -13.60 32.31
N ALA A 682 -21.72 -12.52 32.02
CA ALA A 682 -22.82 -12.04 32.86
C ALA A 682 -23.92 -13.11 33.04
N ILE A 683 -24.34 -13.78 31.95
CA ILE A 683 -25.30 -14.90 32.03
C ILE A 683 -24.75 -16.04 32.91
N CYS A 684 -23.46 -16.37 32.82
CA CYS A 684 -22.85 -17.39 33.69
C CYS A 684 -22.76 -16.95 35.16
N GLU A 685 -22.60 -15.66 35.44
CA GLU A 685 -22.52 -15.11 36.80
C GLU A 685 -23.91 -15.07 37.45
N GLU A 686 -24.95 -14.61 36.73
CA GLU A 686 -26.36 -14.69 37.17
C GLU A 686 -26.81 -16.14 37.42
N GLU A 687 -26.54 -17.03 36.46
CA GLU A 687 -26.96 -18.44 36.51
C GLU A 687 -26.06 -19.33 37.38
N GLN A 688 -24.99 -18.78 37.97
CA GLN A 688 -23.97 -19.47 38.77
C GLN A 688 -23.26 -20.63 38.03
N ILE A 689 -23.10 -20.50 36.71
CA ILE A 689 -22.50 -21.51 35.82
C ILE A 689 -20.96 -21.39 35.84
N LEU A 690 -20.32 -22.10 36.77
CA LEU A 690 -18.86 -22.19 36.82
C LEU A 690 -18.26 -23.13 35.74
N GLN A 691 -18.97 -24.20 35.36
CA GLN A 691 -18.55 -25.11 34.29
C GLN A 691 -19.71 -25.93 33.70
N LYS A 692 -19.67 -26.16 32.38
CA LYS A 692 -20.61 -27.00 31.61
C LYS A 692 -20.93 -28.35 32.27
N THR A 693 -19.94 -29.02 32.86
CA THR A 693 -20.11 -30.33 33.51
C THR A 693 -20.81 -30.29 34.86
N VAL A 694 -20.94 -29.12 35.50
CA VAL A 694 -21.66 -28.94 36.78
C VAL A 694 -23.04 -28.31 36.56
N ALA A 695 -23.20 -27.47 35.54
CA ALA A 695 -24.51 -26.90 35.19
C ALA A 695 -25.50 -27.95 34.65
N GLY A 696 -25.01 -29.07 34.08
CA GLY A 696 -25.84 -30.03 33.39
C GLY A 696 -26.20 -29.59 31.96
N ALA A 697 -26.70 -30.53 31.16
CA ALA A 697 -26.93 -30.30 29.72
C ALA A 697 -28.01 -29.24 29.45
N GLU A 698 -29.14 -29.32 30.17
CA GLU A 698 -30.29 -28.44 29.98
C GLU A 698 -29.97 -26.99 30.35
N LYS A 699 -29.46 -26.74 31.57
CA LYS A 699 -29.09 -25.39 32.02
C LYS A 699 -27.96 -24.79 31.17
N TRP A 700 -27.01 -25.61 30.71
CA TRP A 700 -25.98 -25.17 29.76
C TRP A 700 -26.54 -24.78 28.39
N GLN A 701 -27.55 -25.51 27.89
CA GLN A 701 -28.19 -25.17 26.62
C GLN A 701 -29.06 -23.92 26.78
N GLY A 702 -29.89 -23.84 27.81
CA GLY A 702 -30.72 -22.66 28.10
C GLY A 702 -29.93 -21.37 28.28
N ALA A 703 -28.73 -21.42 28.87
CA ALA A 703 -27.83 -20.27 28.96
C ALA A 703 -27.30 -19.81 27.58
N LYS A 704 -27.02 -20.74 26.65
CA LYS A 704 -26.67 -20.42 25.26
C LYS A 704 -27.87 -19.92 24.47
N ASP A 705 -29.05 -20.49 24.69
CA ASP A 705 -30.28 -20.07 24.03
C ASP A 705 -30.70 -18.66 24.47
N ARG A 706 -30.45 -18.30 25.75
CA ARG A 706 -30.59 -16.94 26.28
C ARG A 706 -29.61 -15.97 25.62
N LEU A 707 -28.32 -16.33 25.54
CA LEU A 707 -27.31 -15.55 24.83
C LEU A 707 -27.70 -15.28 23.37
N VAL A 708 -28.14 -16.32 22.64
CA VAL A 708 -28.59 -16.19 21.24
C VAL A 708 -29.87 -15.33 21.16
N ARG A 709 -30.82 -15.49 22.08
CA ARG A 709 -32.06 -14.69 22.12
C ARG A 709 -31.81 -13.19 22.38
N ASN A 710 -30.75 -12.84 23.11
CA ASN A 710 -30.38 -11.44 23.31
C ASN A 710 -29.55 -10.86 22.14
N ASN A 711 -28.64 -11.65 21.57
CA ASN A 711 -27.56 -11.15 20.72
C ASN A 711 -27.89 -11.24 19.22
N THR A 712 -28.40 -10.17 18.63
CA THR A 712 -28.87 -10.11 17.23
C THR A 712 -27.84 -10.57 16.19
N THR A 713 -26.54 -10.40 16.45
CA THR A 713 -25.48 -10.92 15.56
C THR A 713 -25.41 -12.44 15.58
N LEU A 714 -25.52 -13.08 16.76
CA LEU A 714 -25.62 -14.54 16.85
C LEU A 714 -26.94 -15.05 16.24
N GLN A 715 -28.03 -14.28 16.31
CA GLN A 715 -29.29 -14.63 15.64
C GLN A 715 -29.08 -14.73 14.12
N ALA A 716 -28.56 -13.68 13.49
CA ALA A 716 -28.31 -13.65 12.05
C ALA A 716 -27.36 -14.77 11.59
N ALA A 717 -26.34 -15.10 12.40
CA ALA A 717 -25.39 -16.17 12.11
C ALA A 717 -26.02 -17.58 12.17
N LEU A 718 -26.99 -17.81 13.05
CA LEU A 718 -27.60 -19.12 13.31
C LEU A 718 -28.91 -19.37 12.55
N TRP A 719 -29.72 -18.33 12.29
CA TRP A 719 -31.02 -18.43 11.59
C TRP A 719 -31.00 -18.02 10.11
N THR A 720 -29.84 -17.77 9.52
CA THR A 720 -29.72 -17.65 8.05
C THR A 720 -30.13 -18.97 7.38
N ASN A 721 -30.97 -18.89 6.34
CA ASN A 721 -31.58 -20.05 5.66
C ASN A 721 -30.54 -21.08 5.20
N ASN A 722 -30.41 -22.17 5.97
CA ASN A 722 -29.46 -23.25 5.73
C ASN A 722 -30.20 -24.58 5.54
N SER A 723 -30.24 -25.07 4.29
CA SER A 723 -30.75 -26.40 3.96
C SER A 723 -29.78 -27.55 4.31
N ASP A 724 -28.60 -27.25 4.88
CA ASP A 724 -27.60 -28.22 5.31
C ASP A 724 -27.54 -28.36 6.86
N PRO A 725 -27.93 -29.52 7.41
CA PRO A 725 -27.80 -29.81 8.84
C PRO A 725 -26.35 -29.78 9.35
N GLN A 726 -25.33 -30.08 8.53
CA GLN A 726 -23.93 -30.09 8.97
C GLN A 726 -23.46 -28.68 9.35
N GLU A 727 -23.83 -27.65 8.58
CA GLU A 727 -23.41 -26.28 8.89
C GLU A 727 -24.06 -25.74 10.18
N HIS A 728 -25.32 -26.10 10.46
CA HIS A 728 -25.96 -25.77 11.73
C HIS A 728 -25.24 -26.43 12.92
N THR A 729 -24.90 -27.71 12.81
CA THR A 729 -24.09 -28.43 13.83
C THR A 729 -22.72 -27.78 14.04
N LYS A 730 -22.06 -27.34 12.96
CA LYS A 730 -20.75 -26.68 12.95
C LYS A 730 -20.79 -25.30 13.62
N LYS A 731 -21.82 -24.49 13.36
CA LYS A 731 -22.06 -23.20 14.02
C LYS A 731 -22.38 -23.38 15.51
N GLY A 732 -23.24 -24.35 15.86
CA GLY A 732 -23.56 -24.69 17.24
C GLY A 732 -22.34 -25.14 18.07
N LEU A 733 -21.41 -25.88 17.46
CA LEU A 733 -20.13 -26.24 18.08
C LEU A 733 -19.23 -25.00 18.30
N ALA A 734 -19.11 -24.11 17.32
CA ALA A 734 -18.31 -22.90 17.45
C ALA A 734 -18.78 -22.02 18.62
N LEU A 735 -20.09 -21.90 18.84
CA LEU A 735 -20.65 -21.22 20.00
C LEU A 735 -20.31 -21.93 21.31
N ASP A 736 -20.47 -23.25 21.38
CA ASP A 736 -20.15 -24.06 22.57
C ASP A 736 -18.67 -23.97 22.97
N VAL A 737 -17.75 -23.85 22.00
CA VAL A 737 -16.31 -23.62 22.22
C VAL A 737 -16.06 -22.25 22.86
N ILE A 738 -16.70 -21.17 22.39
CA ILE A 738 -16.55 -19.82 22.95
C ILE A 738 -17.13 -19.77 24.37
N CYS A 739 -18.34 -20.30 24.58
CA CYS A 739 -18.97 -20.42 25.90
C CYS A 739 -18.10 -21.23 26.89
N THR A 740 -17.49 -22.31 26.41
CA THR A 740 -16.57 -23.13 27.21
C THR A 740 -15.26 -22.39 27.54
N ASP A 741 -14.81 -21.44 26.74
CA ASP A 741 -13.66 -20.58 27.08
C ASP A 741 -14.01 -19.53 28.14
N VAL A 742 -15.21 -18.95 28.09
CA VAL A 742 -15.71 -18.04 29.15
C VAL A 742 -15.74 -18.75 30.50
N THR A 743 -16.33 -19.94 30.61
CA THR A 743 -16.33 -20.69 31.88
C THR A 743 -14.95 -21.23 32.29
N LYS A 744 -14.00 -21.43 31.37
CA LYS A 744 -12.58 -21.65 31.72
C LYS A 744 -11.94 -20.39 32.31
N ARG A 745 -12.24 -19.21 31.75
CA ARG A 745 -11.77 -17.91 32.25
C ARG A 745 -12.30 -17.65 33.66
N ILE A 746 -13.61 -17.77 33.90
CA ILE A 746 -14.26 -17.60 35.21
C ILE A 746 -13.55 -18.45 36.29
N ARG A 747 -13.35 -19.75 36.05
CA ARG A 747 -12.64 -20.68 36.98
C ARG A 747 -11.14 -20.42 37.16
N THR A 748 -10.53 -19.54 36.37
CA THR A 748 -9.08 -19.27 36.42
C THR A 748 -8.71 -17.81 36.71
N MET A 749 -9.69 -16.89 36.70
CA MET A 749 -9.59 -15.63 37.44
C MET A 749 -9.40 -15.92 38.94
N GLY A 750 -8.69 -15.04 39.66
CA GLY A 750 -8.42 -15.18 41.10
C GLY A 750 -7.49 -16.35 41.52
N ARG A 751 -7.20 -17.32 40.64
CA ARG A 751 -6.32 -18.47 40.94
C ARG A 751 -4.91 -18.37 40.34
N ARG A 752 -4.58 -17.27 39.65
CA ARG A 752 -3.27 -17.06 39.03
C ARG A 752 -2.58 -15.86 39.67
N LEU A 753 -1.52 -16.15 40.42
CA LEU A 753 -0.57 -15.15 40.90
C LEU A 753 -0.06 -14.33 39.71
N THR A 754 -0.18 -13.02 39.80
CA THR A 754 0.32 -12.04 38.81
C THR A 754 1.80 -11.74 39.04
N ILE A 755 2.44 -11.06 38.08
CA ILE A 755 3.82 -10.59 38.24
C ILE A 755 3.94 -9.58 39.39
N LEU A 756 2.90 -8.77 39.65
CA LEU A 756 2.89 -7.81 40.76
C LEU A 756 2.80 -8.53 42.10
N GLU A 757 1.81 -9.41 42.28
CA GLU A 757 1.68 -10.21 43.51
C GLU A 757 2.92 -11.09 43.74
N SER A 758 3.56 -11.60 42.68
CA SER A 758 4.81 -12.37 42.78
C SER A 758 5.97 -11.55 43.35
N LYS A 759 6.08 -10.25 43.00
CA LYS A 759 7.07 -9.38 43.63
C LYS A 759 6.76 -9.17 45.12
N ASN A 760 5.50 -8.91 45.45
CA ASN A 760 5.07 -8.63 46.81
C ASN A 760 5.25 -9.87 47.71
N VAL A 761 4.96 -11.07 47.22
CA VAL A 761 5.24 -12.37 47.90
C VAL A 761 6.74 -12.60 48.10
N LEU A 762 7.59 -12.10 47.20
CA LEU A 762 9.05 -12.16 47.33
C LEU A 762 9.64 -10.97 48.12
N GLY A 763 8.83 -9.98 48.54
CA GLY A 763 9.31 -8.78 49.22
C GLY A 763 10.20 -7.85 48.38
N ILE A 764 10.22 -7.99 47.04
CA ILE A 764 11.16 -7.26 46.18
C ILE A 764 10.58 -5.97 45.60
N ASN A 765 11.32 -4.88 45.75
CA ASN A 765 10.96 -3.58 45.19
C ASN A 765 11.13 -3.54 43.65
N PRO A 766 10.66 -2.48 42.95
CA PRO A 766 10.71 -2.41 41.49
C PRO A 766 12.11 -2.51 40.89
N GLU A 767 13.15 -2.05 41.59
CA GLU A 767 14.55 -2.03 41.13
C GLU A 767 15.27 -3.37 41.38
N GLN A 768 15.15 -3.94 42.59
CA GLN A 768 15.60 -5.29 42.89
C GLN A 768 15.00 -6.29 41.88
N SER A 769 13.71 -6.14 41.55
CA SER A 769 13.02 -6.93 40.54
C SER A 769 13.53 -6.71 39.10
N ARG A 770 14.25 -5.62 38.79
CA ARG A 770 14.99 -5.47 37.52
C ARG A 770 16.31 -6.23 37.57
N GLN A 771 17.13 -5.98 38.58
CA GLN A 771 18.46 -6.59 38.76
C GLN A 771 18.40 -8.13 38.80
N ILE A 772 17.49 -8.68 39.62
CA ILE A 772 17.22 -10.12 39.75
C ILE A 772 16.90 -10.77 38.39
N ARG A 773 16.13 -10.09 37.52
CA ARG A 773 15.74 -10.61 36.20
C ARG A 773 16.80 -10.39 35.11
N ALA A 774 17.66 -9.38 35.24
CA ALA A 774 18.80 -9.18 34.36
C ALA A 774 19.80 -10.34 34.52
N GLY A 775 20.24 -10.63 35.76
CA GLY A 775 21.16 -11.75 36.01
C GLY A 775 20.66 -13.09 35.45
N PHE A 776 19.35 -13.38 35.54
CA PHE A 776 18.81 -14.61 34.92
C PHE A 776 18.77 -14.56 33.39
N TYR A 777 18.52 -13.39 32.80
CA TYR A 777 18.55 -13.19 31.34
C TYR A 777 19.96 -13.47 30.79
N ASP A 778 21.00 -13.03 31.51
CA ASP A 778 22.39 -13.20 31.13
C ASP A 778 22.84 -14.67 31.28
N ILE A 779 22.50 -15.33 32.40
CA ILE A 779 22.71 -16.78 32.59
C ILE A 779 22.04 -17.58 31.45
N LEU A 780 20.79 -17.27 31.10
CA LEU A 780 20.07 -17.96 30.02
C LEU A 780 20.62 -17.68 28.62
N ASN A 781 21.39 -16.61 28.41
CA ASN A 781 22.03 -16.32 27.12
C ASN A 781 23.43 -16.93 27.02
N ALA A 782 24.23 -16.85 28.08
CA ALA A 782 25.56 -17.48 28.15
C ALA A 782 25.48 -19.01 27.98
N GLU A 783 24.47 -19.63 28.59
CA GLU A 783 24.20 -21.08 28.51
C GLU A 783 23.32 -21.43 27.28
N HIS A 784 23.19 -20.49 26.33
CA HIS A 784 22.42 -20.53 25.07
C HIS A 784 20.96 -21.02 25.14
N TYR A 785 20.35 -21.03 26.33
CA TYR A 785 19.12 -21.76 26.63
C TYR A 785 17.91 -21.40 25.74
N THR A 786 17.14 -22.42 25.33
CA THR A 786 15.98 -22.31 24.43
C THR A 786 14.66 -22.68 25.11
N SER A 787 14.49 -23.93 25.56
CA SER A 787 13.28 -24.39 26.27
C SER A 787 13.49 -25.65 27.12
N LYS A 788 12.66 -25.81 28.16
CA LYS A 788 12.65 -26.98 29.08
C LYS A 788 12.26 -28.30 28.40
N LEU A 789 11.76 -28.25 27.16
CA LEU A 789 11.43 -29.42 26.34
C LEU A 789 12.66 -29.86 25.52
N GLU A 790 13.29 -28.92 24.81
CA GLU A 790 14.50 -29.15 24.02
C GLU A 790 15.68 -29.56 24.90
N MET A 791 15.93 -28.84 26.01
CA MET A 791 17.11 -29.05 26.87
C MET A 791 16.83 -29.90 28.11
N GLY A 792 15.56 -30.25 28.34
CA GLY A 792 15.12 -31.12 29.43
C GLY A 792 14.92 -30.42 30.79
N PRO A 793 14.38 -31.15 31.78
CA PRO A 793 14.09 -30.59 33.09
C PRO A 793 15.34 -30.37 33.94
N GLU A 794 16.35 -31.25 33.84
CA GLU A 794 17.58 -31.19 34.65
C GLU A 794 18.36 -29.90 34.42
N MET A 795 18.58 -29.51 33.16
CA MET A 795 19.23 -28.23 32.82
C MET A 795 18.44 -27.02 33.35
N TRP A 796 17.11 -27.09 33.41
CA TRP A 796 16.32 -26.01 34.00
C TRP A 796 16.52 -25.88 35.51
N GLU A 797 16.47 -26.99 36.24
CA GLU A 797 16.70 -26.95 37.69
C GLU A 797 18.15 -26.53 37.99
N TYR A 798 19.14 -26.97 37.20
CA TYR A 798 20.52 -26.49 37.28
C TYR A 798 20.64 -24.96 37.09
N LEU A 799 20.11 -24.41 35.99
CA LEU A 799 20.20 -22.97 35.72
C LEU A 799 19.43 -22.11 36.74
N LYS A 800 18.30 -22.61 37.25
CA LYS A 800 17.55 -21.95 38.34
C LYS A 800 18.35 -21.98 39.65
N ASN A 801 18.96 -23.10 39.99
CA ASN A 801 19.79 -23.22 41.20
C ASN A 801 21.05 -22.37 41.10
N LYS A 802 21.70 -22.31 39.93
CA LYS A 802 22.82 -21.40 39.62
C LYS A 802 22.42 -19.94 39.86
N TRP A 803 21.28 -19.51 39.33
CA TRP A 803 20.77 -18.15 39.51
C TRP A 803 20.46 -17.79 40.97
N ILE A 804 19.86 -18.71 41.74
CA ILE A 804 19.67 -18.53 43.20
C ILE A 804 21.04 -18.48 43.92
N ALA A 805 22.01 -19.29 43.49
CA ALA A 805 23.36 -19.30 44.05
C ALA A 805 24.19 -18.04 43.70
N GLU A 806 23.89 -17.39 42.58
CA GLU A 806 24.57 -16.16 42.12
C GLU A 806 23.87 -14.86 42.59
N THR A 807 22.64 -14.94 43.09
CA THR A 807 21.84 -13.77 43.51
C THR A 807 21.66 -13.70 45.03
N PRO A 808 22.42 -12.86 45.78
CA PRO A 808 22.38 -12.84 47.25
C PRO A 808 20.99 -12.65 47.85
N LEU A 809 20.22 -11.69 47.33
CA LEU A 809 18.86 -11.39 47.80
C LEU A 809 17.88 -12.57 47.62
N LEU A 810 18.07 -13.42 46.59
CA LEU A 810 17.25 -14.63 46.43
C LEU A 810 17.61 -15.73 47.44
N LYS A 811 18.85 -15.78 47.95
CA LYS A 811 19.21 -16.71 49.03
C LYS A 811 18.48 -16.35 50.32
N GLU A 812 18.51 -15.07 50.68
CA GLU A 812 17.86 -14.52 51.87
C GLU A 812 16.34 -14.74 51.86
N ILE A 813 15.68 -14.42 50.75
CA ILE A 813 14.22 -14.59 50.59
C ILE A 813 13.78 -16.07 50.66
N LEU A 814 14.65 -16.99 50.23
CA LEU A 814 14.36 -18.44 50.13
C LEU A 814 15.02 -19.27 51.24
N ASP A 815 15.59 -18.62 52.26
CA ASP A 815 16.22 -19.32 53.38
C ASP A 815 15.16 -20.07 54.21
N PRO A 816 15.26 -21.41 54.35
CA PRO A 816 14.28 -22.21 55.09
C PRO A 816 14.28 -21.94 56.61
N THR A 817 15.22 -21.15 57.14
CA THR A 817 15.18 -20.68 58.53
C THR A 817 14.28 -19.47 58.75
N ASN A 818 13.95 -18.72 57.68
CA ASN A 818 13.29 -17.40 57.74
C ASN A 818 11.81 -17.41 57.31
N ALA A 819 11.23 -18.56 56.96
CA ALA A 819 9.86 -18.67 56.46
C ALA A 819 9.19 -20.00 56.84
N ASP A 820 7.87 -20.01 56.98
CA ASP A 820 7.12 -21.26 57.12
C ASP A 820 7.06 -22.05 55.81
N ALA A 821 6.78 -23.36 55.88
CA ALA A 821 6.79 -24.24 54.71
C ALA A 821 5.74 -23.88 53.63
N ALA A 822 4.61 -23.26 54.01
CA ALA A 822 3.60 -22.81 53.06
C ALA A 822 3.98 -21.46 52.43
N ASP A 823 4.66 -20.57 53.15
CA ASP A 823 5.22 -19.34 52.61
C ASP A 823 6.40 -19.61 51.66
N LEU A 824 7.30 -20.53 52.02
CA LEU A 824 8.40 -20.95 51.15
C LEU A 824 7.88 -21.53 49.82
N LEU A 825 6.79 -22.31 49.84
CA LEU A 825 6.11 -22.80 48.64
C LEU A 825 5.47 -21.68 47.81
N LYS A 826 4.92 -20.63 48.43
CA LYS A 826 4.42 -19.43 47.73
C LYS A 826 5.56 -18.67 47.06
N LYS A 827 6.67 -18.44 47.77
CA LYS A 827 7.89 -17.77 47.26
C LYS A 827 8.52 -18.54 46.11
N GLN A 828 8.65 -19.87 46.20
CA GLN A 828 9.08 -20.71 45.08
C GLN A 828 8.13 -20.61 43.87
N SER A 829 6.81 -20.55 44.11
CA SER A 829 5.81 -20.39 43.04
C SER A 829 5.88 -19.00 42.36
N ALA A 830 6.12 -17.94 43.14
CA ALA A 830 6.36 -16.59 42.66
C ALA A 830 7.66 -16.50 41.84
N LEU A 831 8.73 -17.16 42.30
CA LEU A 831 10.00 -17.24 41.60
C LEU A 831 9.87 -17.92 40.23
N GLU A 832 9.21 -19.07 40.15
CA GLU A 832 8.92 -19.76 38.88
C GLU A 832 8.10 -18.89 37.90
N LEU A 833 7.28 -17.94 38.40
CA LEU A 833 6.61 -16.97 37.53
C LEU A 833 7.58 -15.92 36.95
N LEU A 834 8.50 -15.40 37.77
CA LEU A 834 9.57 -14.49 37.29
C LEU A 834 10.48 -15.19 36.28
N CYS A 835 10.87 -16.45 36.54
CA CYS A 835 11.62 -17.27 35.59
C CYS A 835 10.91 -17.38 34.23
N ARG A 836 9.57 -17.52 34.24
CA ARG A 836 8.74 -17.61 33.02
C ARG A 836 8.62 -16.27 32.28
N ASP A 837 8.61 -15.14 32.98
CA ASP A 837 8.69 -13.80 32.35
C ASP A 837 10.04 -13.62 31.63
N VAL A 838 11.16 -13.98 32.27
CA VAL A 838 12.49 -13.90 31.64
C VAL A 838 12.61 -14.85 30.44
N MET A 839 12.23 -16.13 30.57
CA MET A 839 12.17 -17.07 29.45
C MET A 839 11.26 -16.59 28.30
N LYS A 840 10.23 -15.78 28.59
CA LYS A 840 9.40 -15.17 27.54
C LYS A 840 10.19 -14.06 26.84
N ARG A 841 10.82 -13.13 27.59
CA ARG A 841 11.66 -12.04 27.04
C ARG A 841 12.77 -12.58 26.14
N VAL A 842 13.56 -13.55 26.62
CA VAL A 842 14.65 -14.19 25.85
C VAL A 842 14.14 -14.73 24.51
N ARG A 843 13.01 -15.44 24.50
CA ARG A 843 12.43 -15.98 23.25
C ARG A 843 11.79 -14.91 22.38
N ASP A 844 11.08 -13.95 22.96
CA ASP A 844 10.45 -12.84 22.24
C ASP A 844 11.50 -11.99 21.52
N ASP A 845 12.69 -11.80 22.09
CA ASP A 845 13.77 -11.00 21.50
C ASP A 845 14.72 -11.83 20.61
N LYS A 846 15.01 -13.11 20.92
CA LYS A 846 15.61 -14.05 19.94
C LYS A 846 14.74 -14.19 18.68
N ALA A 847 13.41 -14.14 18.80
CA ALA A 847 12.48 -14.13 17.65
C ALA A 847 12.50 -12.80 16.86
N LYS A 848 12.75 -11.65 17.51
CA LYS A 848 12.94 -10.36 16.80
C LYS A 848 14.26 -10.35 16.03
N ALA A 849 15.35 -10.80 16.65
CA ALA A 849 16.64 -10.94 15.98
C ALA A 849 16.59 -11.88 14.76
N LYS A 850 15.73 -12.90 14.79
CA LYS A 850 15.47 -13.81 13.66
C LYS A 850 14.34 -13.35 12.71
N GLY A 851 13.81 -12.13 12.84
CA GLY A 851 12.70 -11.62 12.00
C GLY A 851 11.35 -12.36 12.13
N THR A 852 11.24 -13.36 13.00
CA THR A 852 10.07 -14.25 13.15
C THR A 852 9.06 -13.77 14.18
N PHE A 853 9.25 -12.57 14.75
CA PHE A 853 8.33 -11.98 15.71
C PHE A 853 7.01 -11.59 15.04
N ARG A 854 5.89 -12.03 15.61
CA ARG A 854 4.54 -11.84 15.06
C ARG A 854 4.21 -10.35 14.84
N LYS A 855 4.12 -9.92 13.59
CA LYS A 855 3.24 -8.79 13.21
C LYS A 855 1.81 -9.17 13.64
N ARG A 856 1.01 -8.21 14.15
CA ARG A 856 -0.43 -8.44 14.35
C ARG A 856 -1.08 -8.56 12.96
N PRO A 857 -2.01 -9.49 12.72
CA PRO A 857 -2.90 -9.37 11.58
C PRO A 857 -3.73 -8.10 11.73
N SER A 858 -3.72 -7.22 10.74
CA SER A 858 -4.80 -6.26 10.52
C SER A 858 -6.05 -7.05 10.10
N GLU A 859 -7.23 -6.62 10.55
CA GLU A 859 -8.46 -7.35 10.29
C GLU A 859 -9.04 -6.99 8.91
N SER A 860 -8.73 -7.79 7.89
CA SER A 860 -9.62 -8.06 6.77
C SER A 860 -9.94 -9.55 6.76
N THR A 861 -11.20 -9.93 6.49
CA THR A 861 -11.66 -11.32 6.60
C THR A 861 -12.14 -11.84 5.25
N PRO A 862 -11.35 -12.69 4.56
CA PRO A 862 -11.82 -13.38 3.37
C PRO A 862 -12.94 -14.38 3.71
N ARG A 863 -14.05 -14.32 2.99
CA ARG A 863 -15.15 -15.29 3.09
C ARG A 863 -14.70 -16.60 2.42
N LYS A 864 -14.91 -17.74 3.08
CA LYS A 864 -14.34 -19.03 2.66
C LYS A 864 -15.03 -19.61 1.43
N THR A 865 -14.26 -19.97 0.40
CA THR A 865 -14.53 -21.19 -0.38
C THR A 865 -13.94 -22.39 0.38
N ALA A 866 -14.70 -23.48 0.51
CA ALA A 866 -14.30 -24.66 1.29
C ALA A 866 -14.89 -25.95 0.71
N ALA A 867 -14.64 -26.19 -0.58
CA ALA A 867 -15.20 -27.30 -1.36
C ALA A 867 -14.10 -28.09 -2.12
N ALA A 868 -12.92 -28.28 -1.53
CA ALA A 868 -11.76 -28.89 -2.19
C ALA A 868 -10.92 -29.79 -1.24
N ALA A 869 -11.58 -30.70 -0.49
CA ALA A 869 -10.89 -31.59 0.44
C ALA A 869 -11.60 -32.96 0.67
N ALA A 870 -12.40 -33.42 -0.28
CA ALA A 870 -13.29 -34.59 -0.11
C ALA A 870 -13.40 -35.51 -1.35
N ALA A 871 -12.34 -35.62 -2.16
CA ALA A 871 -12.34 -36.46 -3.37
C ALA A 871 -11.05 -37.29 -3.61
N ALA A 872 -10.03 -37.17 -2.74
CA ALA A 872 -8.70 -37.77 -2.95
C ALA A 872 -8.56 -39.20 -2.35
N ALA A 873 -9.54 -40.09 -2.59
CA ALA A 873 -9.58 -41.40 -1.91
C ALA A 873 -10.23 -42.57 -2.69
N VAL A 874 -10.46 -42.46 -4.01
CA VAL A 874 -10.65 -43.65 -4.88
C VAL A 874 -9.93 -43.42 -6.20
N ALA A 875 -8.96 -44.27 -6.51
CA ALA A 875 -8.30 -44.33 -7.81
C ALA A 875 -7.92 -45.79 -8.11
N THR A 876 -8.74 -46.50 -8.90
CA THR A 876 -8.45 -47.80 -9.53
C THR A 876 -9.64 -48.25 -10.42
N ALA A 877 -9.78 -47.66 -11.61
CA ALA A 877 -10.52 -48.25 -12.73
C ALA A 877 -10.12 -47.58 -14.06
N ALA A 878 -10.22 -48.32 -15.16
CA ALA A 878 -9.99 -47.90 -16.54
C ALA A 878 -11.28 -47.27 -17.15
N SER A 879 -11.33 -46.65 -18.34
CA SER A 879 -10.35 -46.33 -19.41
C SER A 879 -10.94 -45.25 -20.35
N GLU A 880 -10.11 -44.66 -21.23
CA GLU A 880 -10.46 -43.93 -22.48
C GLU A 880 -11.27 -42.60 -22.31
N SER A 881 -11.16 -41.56 -23.17
CA SER A 881 -10.35 -41.30 -24.38
C SER A 881 -10.12 -39.79 -24.58
N THR A 882 -9.03 -39.40 -25.27
CA THR A 882 -8.75 -38.05 -25.84
C THR A 882 -8.95 -38.05 -27.38
N PRO A 883 -8.83 -36.93 -28.16
CA PRO A 883 -8.43 -35.54 -27.83
C PRO A 883 -9.34 -34.40 -28.43
N TYR A 884 -8.85 -33.14 -28.34
CA TYR A 884 -8.83 -32.07 -29.38
C TYR A 884 -9.52 -30.69 -29.12
N ALA A 885 -8.66 -29.66 -28.99
CA ALA A 885 -8.73 -28.25 -29.45
C ALA A 885 -9.81 -27.23 -28.94
N PRO A 886 -9.52 -25.90 -29.01
CA PRO A 886 -10.35 -24.82 -28.43
C PRO A 886 -11.10 -23.95 -29.45
N SER A 887 -11.94 -23.02 -28.96
CA SER A 887 -12.59 -21.94 -29.72
C SER A 887 -12.43 -20.56 -29.05
N LEU A 888 -12.46 -19.49 -29.87
CA LEU A 888 -12.12 -18.11 -29.48
C LEU A 888 -13.34 -17.31 -28.93
N PRO A 889 -13.11 -16.26 -28.10
CA PRO A 889 -14.15 -15.31 -27.70
C PRO A 889 -14.36 -14.17 -28.71
N ALA A 890 -15.55 -13.55 -28.69
CA ALA A 890 -15.92 -12.41 -29.53
C ALA A 890 -15.65 -11.04 -28.88
N ASN A 891 -15.71 -9.96 -29.66
CA ASN A 891 -15.30 -8.60 -29.26
C ASN A 891 -16.51 -7.65 -29.04
N PRO A 892 -16.75 -7.12 -27.81
CA PRO A 892 -18.00 -6.41 -27.49
C PRO A 892 -17.86 -4.89 -27.31
N PHE A 893 -17.67 -4.12 -28.39
CA PHE A 893 -17.81 -2.65 -28.35
C PHE A 893 -18.45 -2.08 -29.63
N GLY A 894 -19.78 -1.96 -29.62
CA GLY A 894 -20.57 -1.27 -30.66
C GLY A 894 -21.25 0.00 -30.13
N ASP A 895 -21.13 1.08 -30.90
CA ASP A 895 -21.97 2.28 -30.99
C ASP A 895 -22.33 3.12 -29.76
N LEU A 896 -21.75 4.32 -29.69
CA LEU A 896 -22.45 5.58 -29.37
C LEU A 896 -21.90 6.74 -30.24
N PRO A 897 -22.67 7.82 -30.50
CA PRO A 897 -22.54 8.62 -31.73
C PRO A 897 -21.52 9.78 -31.69
N ALA A 898 -21.21 10.29 -32.90
CA ALA A 898 -20.11 11.22 -33.17
C ALA A 898 -20.45 12.72 -33.08
N ALA A 899 -19.39 13.52 -32.88
CA ALA A 899 -19.32 14.97 -33.06
C ALA A 899 -17.96 15.33 -33.72
N PRO A 900 -17.80 16.49 -34.38
CA PRO A 900 -17.32 16.48 -35.77
C PRO A 900 -15.80 16.56 -35.99
N ASN A 901 -15.37 15.82 -37.02
CA ASN A 901 -14.19 15.99 -37.88
C ASN A 901 -12.97 16.76 -37.34
N THR A 902 -11.89 16.02 -37.08
CA THR A 902 -10.53 16.43 -37.42
C THR A 902 -9.78 15.21 -37.97
N ASP A 903 -8.81 15.43 -38.86
CA ASP A 903 -8.21 14.39 -39.70
C ASP A 903 -7.45 13.31 -38.91
N LEU A 904 -7.68 12.03 -39.26
CA LEU A 904 -7.08 10.84 -38.64
C LEU A 904 -6.54 9.85 -39.69
N SER A 905 -6.08 10.35 -40.83
CA SER A 905 -5.58 9.57 -41.98
C SER A 905 -4.23 8.86 -41.78
N ASP A 906 -3.99 8.28 -40.58
CA ASP A 906 -2.70 7.63 -40.25
C ASP A 906 -2.72 6.43 -39.27
N LEU A 907 -3.47 5.39 -39.61
CA LEU A 907 -3.15 4.02 -39.15
C LEU A 907 -3.09 3.06 -40.34
N GLN A 908 -1.96 2.37 -40.49
CA GLN A 908 -1.76 1.35 -41.52
C GLN A 908 -2.34 0.01 -41.11
N ILE A 909 -3.34 -0.45 -41.86
CA ILE A 909 -3.68 -1.86 -41.98
C ILE A 909 -2.85 -2.45 -43.13
N ASP A 910 -2.25 -3.61 -42.89
CA ASP A 910 -1.43 -4.36 -43.86
C ASP A 910 -2.36 -4.89 -44.98
N PRO A 911 -2.23 -4.43 -46.25
CA PRO A 911 -3.30 -4.54 -47.26
C PRO A 911 -3.51 -5.94 -47.86
N ASN A 912 -3.02 -6.99 -47.20
CA ASN A 912 -3.02 -8.36 -47.71
C ASN A 912 -3.94 -9.34 -46.94
N LEU A 913 -4.87 -8.81 -46.12
CA LEU A 913 -5.92 -9.58 -45.44
C LEU A 913 -7.34 -9.27 -45.97
N LEU A 914 -7.42 -8.73 -47.20
CA LEU A 914 -8.66 -8.24 -47.81
C LEU A 914 -8.93 -8.86 -49.20
N GLN A 915 -8.41 -10.07 -49.45
CA GLN A 915 -8.57 -10.81 -50.70
C GLN A 915 -9.32 -12.15 -50.51
N ALA A 916 -10.38 -12.09 -49.69
CA ALA A 916 -11.34 -13.19 -49.47
C ALA A 916 -12.78 -12.65 -49.28
N ALA A 917 -13.07 -11.46 -49.82
CA ALA A 917 -14.36 -10.77 -49.73
C ALA A 917 -14.52 -9.80 -50.92
N ASP A 918 -14.41 -10.32 -52.14
CA ASP A 918 -14.51 -9.54 -53.39
C ASP A 918 -15.49 -10.22 -54.38
N GLU A 919 -16.76 -10.33 -53.96
CA GLU A 919 -17.89 -10.26 -54.88
C GLU A 919 -18.75 -9.05 -54.46
N LEU A 920 -19.06 -8.19 -55.42
CA LEU A 920 -19.52 -6.82 -55.21
C LEU A 920 -21.03 -6.73 -54.95
N VAL A 921 -21.46 -5.71 -54.19
CA VAL A 921 -22.31 -4.60 -54.69
C VAL A 921 -22.47 -3.50 -53.62
N GLU A 922 -22.17 -2.25 -54.00
CA GLU A 922 -22.71 -1.01 -53.41
C GLU A 922 -23.74 -0.41 -54.40
N PRO A 923 -24.57 0.57 -54.01
CA PRO A 923 -25.36 0.69 -52.76
C PRO A 923 -26.82 1.14 -53.05
N GLN A 924 -27.70 1.29 -52.05
CA GLN A 924 -28.78 2.30 -52.14
C GLN A 924 -29.41 2.74 -50.81
N GLU A 925 -30.14 3.87 -50.85
CA GLU A 925 -30.63 4.62 -49.70
C GLU A 925 -32.05 4.22 -49.24
N SER A 926 -32.18 3.89 -47.95
CA SER A 926 -33.37 3.93 -47.07
C SER A 926 -34.79 4.01 -47.68
N ALA A 927 -35.64 3.02 -47.40
CA ALA A 927 -37.09 3.07 -47.64
C ALA A 927 -37.91 2.41 -46.51
N VAL A 928 -39.14 2.90 -46.28
CA VAL A 928 -40.11 2.33 -45.32
C VAL A 928 -40.99 1.30 -46.03
N THR A 929 -41.00 0.05 -45.57
CA THR A 929 -41.61 -1.09 -46.27
C THR A 929 -43.06 -1.32 -45.82
N ALA A 930 -44.00 -1.33 -46.77
CA ALA A 930 -45.43 -1.55 -46.49
C ALA A 930 -45.82 -3.05 -46.60
N VAL A 931 -46.45 -3.60 -45.56
CA VAL A 931 -46.64 -5.06 -45.40
C VAL A 931 -48.11 -5.43 -45.16
N TYR A 932 -48.62 -6.44 -45.88
CA TYR A 932 -49.98 -6.95 -45.70
C TYR A 932 -50.00 -8.10 -44.69
N ILE A 933 -50.85 -8.03 -43.67
CA ILE A 933 -50.89 -9.02 -42.57
C ILE A 933 -52.30 -9.61 -42.42
N ARG A 934 -52.40 -10.94 -42.30
CA ARG A 934 -53.64 -11.65 -41.93
C ARG A 934 -53.42 -12.71 -40.83
N PRO A 935 -54.38 -12.91 -39.90
CA PRO A 935 -54.35 -14.06 -39.00
C PRO A 935 -54.42 -15.39 -39.76
N HIS A 936 -53.76 -16.42 -39.21
CA HIS A 936 -53.93 -17.79 -39.66
C HIS A 936 -55.24 -18.38 -39.10
N PRO A 937 -56.06 -19.13 -39.88
CA PRO A 937 -57.37 -19.64 -39.43
C PRO A 937 -57.35 -20.56 -38.19
N LYS A 938 -56.18 -21.09 -37.80
CA LYS A 938 -55.99 -21.90 -36.58
C LYS A 938 -55.66 -21.07 -35.32
N SER A 939 -55.77 -19.73 -35.37
CA SER A 939 -55.49 -18.85 -34.23
C SER A 939 -56.57 -18.94 -33.14
N ASN A 940 -56.18 -18.88 -31.87
CA ASN A 940 -57.09 -19.02 -30.73
C ASN A 940 -57.88 -17.73 -30.42
N VAL A 941 -57.44 -16.59 -30.99
CA VAL A 941 -58.05 -15.26 -30.85
C VAL A 941 -57.98 -14.55 -32.20
N TYR A 942 -58.89 -13.62 -32.47
CA TYR A 942 -58.90 -12.75 -33.67
C TYR A 942 -58.94 -13.49 -35.03
N ASN A 943 -59.41 -14.74 -35.07
CA ASN A 943 -59.38 -15.60 -36.26
C ASN A 943 -60.27 -15.13 -37.44
N ASN A 944 -61.35 -14.41 -37.17
CA ASN A 944 -62.24 -13.82 -38.19
C ASN A 944 -61.83 -12.40 -38.63
N THR A 945 -60.70 -11.86 -38.14
CA THR A 945 -60.25 -10.51 -38.48
C THR A 945 -59.65 -10.49 -39.89
N LYS A 946 -60.19 -9.62 -40.76
CA LYS A 946 -59.73 -9.47 -42.15
C LYS A 946 -58.29 -8.96 -42.24
N MET A 947 -57.64 -9.24 -43.38
CA MET A 947 -56.32 -8.72 -43.73
C MET A 947 -56.27 -7.18 -43.61
N TRP A 948 -55.14 -6.67 -43.13
CA TRP A 948 -54.88 -5.22 -42.98
C TRP A 948 -53.44 -4.89 -43.40
N LEU A 949 -53.13 -3.59 -43.51
CA LEU A 949 -51.85 -3.05 -43.99
C LEU A 949 -51.09 -2.39 -42.83
N GLY A 950 -49.81 -2.73 -42.66
CA GLY A 950 -48.86 -2.11 -41.73
C GLY A 950 -47.60 -1.62 -42.45
N SER A 951 -46.62 -1.19 -41.67
CA SER A 951 -45.34 -0.64 -42.15
C SER A 951 -44.20 -1.03 -41.23
N LEU A 952 -43.02 -1.29 -41.80
CA LEU A 952 -41.74 -1.51 -41.11
C LEU A 952 -40.77 -0.39 -41.52
N THR A 953 -40.00 0.10 -40.55
CA THR A 953 -38.95 1.13 -40.75
C THR A 953 -37.54 0.56 -40.72
N GLY A 954 -37.36 -0.65 -40.18
CA GLY A 954 -36.19 -1.51 -40.34
C GLY A 954 -36.63 -2.93 -40.74
N ARG A 955 -35.71 -3.72 -41.30
CA ARG A 955 -35.99 -5.10 -41.72
C ARG A 955 -35.76 -6.09 -40.57
N SER A 956 -36.50 -5.98 -39.47
CA SER A 956 -36.38 -6.89 -38.32
C SER A 956 -37.70 -7.50 -37.82
N VAL A 957 -37.63 -8.76 -37.40
CA VAL A 957 -38.71 -9.54 -36.79
C VAL A 957 -39.11 -8.90 -35.45
N ALA A 958 -38.19 -8.21 -34.77
CA ALA A 958 -38.47 -7.42 -33.57
C ALA A 958 -39.46 -6.26 -33.82
N GLU A 959 -39.32 -5.50 -34.92
CA GLU A 959 -40.31 -4.47 -35.28
C GLU A 959 -41.65 -5.11 -35.69
N LEU A 960 -41.62 -6.22 -36.43
CA LEU A 960 -42.82 -6.97 -36.80
C LEU A 960 -43.59 -7.48 -35.56
N HIS A 961 -42.88 -7.92 -34.51
CA HIS A 961 -43.47 -8.27 -33.21
C HIS A 961 -44.12 -7.07 -32.51
N LEU A 962 -43.49 -5.90 -32.49
CA LEU A 962 -44.05 -4.67 -31.91
C LEU A 962 -45.31 -4.22 -32.66
N LEU A 963 -45.28 -4.27 -33.99
CA LEU A 963 -46.41 -3.97 -34.89
C LEU A 963 -47.61 -4.89 -34.60
N LEU A 964 -47.36 -6.19 -34.35
CA LEU A 964 -48.38 -7.17 -33.99
C LEU A 964 -48.93 -6.96 -32.57
N ALA A 965 -48.06 -6.69 -31.58
CA ALA A 965 -48.46 -6.44 -30.19
C ALA A 965 -49.35 -5.19 -30.06
N SER A 966 -49.05 -4.13 -30.83
CA SER A 966 -49.87 -2.93 -30.95
C SER A 966 -51.29 -3.23 -31.47
N LYS A 967 -51.42 -4.17 -32.42
CA LYS A 967 -52.71 -4.53 -33.03
C LYS A 967 -53.54 -5.53 -32.20
N TYR A 968 -52.89 -6.40 -31.45
CA TYR A 968 -53.51 -7.54 -30.77
C TYR A 968 -53.09 -7.64 -29.29
N PRO A 969 -53.32 -6.63 -28.44
CA PRO A 969 -52.71 -6.54 -27.10
C PRO A 969 -53.08 -7.64 -26.10
N GLU A 970 -54.16 -8.41 -26.33
CA GLU A 970 -54.51 -9.60 -25.52
C GLU A 970 -53.99 -10.92 -26.11
N ALA A 971 -53.15 -10.89 -27.14
CA ALA A 971 -52.62 -12.08 -27.80
C ALA A 971 -51.13 -11.96 -28.16
N LYS A 972 -50.44 -13.09 -28.21
CA LYS A 972 -49.05 -13.21 -28.67
C LYS A 972 -49.00 -14.01 -29.97
N PRO A 973 -48.20 -13.59 -30.98
CA PRO A 973 -47.89 -14.44 -32.12
C PRO A 973 -47.07 -15.65 -31.68
N ALA A 974 -47.28 -16.77 -32.35
CA ALA A 974 -46.67 -18.07 -32.04
C ALA A 974 -46.10 -18.79 -33.28
N ARG A 975 -46.19 -18.16 -34.46
CA ARG A 975 -45.53 -18.47 -35.74
C ARG A 975 -45.85 -17.34 -36.73
N ILE A 976 -44.89 -17.00 -37.60
CA ILE A 976 -45.05 -16.05 -38.71
C ILE A 976 -44.60 -16.77 -39.99
N ASP A 977 -45.42 -16.69 -41.04
CA ASP A 977 -45.12 -17.25 -42.37
C ASP A 977 -45.25 -16.16 -43.45
N GLY A 978 -44.21 -15.93 -44.24
CA GLY A 978 -44.24 -15.10 -45.44
C GLY A 978 -44.74 -15.88 -46.65
N ILE A 979 -45.64 -15.30 -47.46
CA ILE A 979 -46.30 -16.00 -48.58
C ILE A 979 -45.90 -15.43 -49.95
N GLU A 980 -45.71 -16.31 -50.92
CA GLU A 980 -45.57 -16.02 -52.36
C GLU A 980 -46.63 -16.79 -53.17
N LYS A 981 -46.80 -16.48 -54.46
CA LYS A 981 -47.59 -17.28 -55.41
C LYS A 981 -46.77 -17.68 -56.64
N ASP A 982 -46.87 -18.94 -57.04
CA ASP A 982 -46.28 -19.43 -58.28
C ASP A 982 -47.07 -19.01 -59.53
N ASN A 983 -46.49 -19.27 -60.71
CA ASN A 983 -47.11 -18.97 -62.02
C ASN A 983 -48.35 -19.83 -62.34
N THR A 984 -48.73 -20.80 -61.48
CA THR A 984 -49.99 -21.56 -61.57
C THR A 984 -51.05 -21.06 -60.56
N GLY A 985 -50.68 -20.17 -59.65
CA GLY A 985 -51.53 -19.55 -58.64
C GLY A 985 -51.46 -20.18 -57.24
N HIS A 986 -50.63 -21.22 -57.03
CA HIS A 986 -50.46 -21.86 -55.72
C HIS A 986 -49.69 -20.96 -54.74
N GLU A 987 -50.13 -20.92 -53.48
CA GLU A 987 -49.45 -20.19 -52.40
C GLU A 987 -48.31 -21.04 -51.83
N ILE A 988 -47.09 -20.50 -51.85
CA ILE A 988 -45.87 -21.07 -51.26
C ILE A 988 -45.56 -20.27 -49.99
N SER A 989 -45.15 -20.95 -48.91
CA SER A 989 -44.90 -20.34 -47.60
C SER A 989 -43.46 -20.52 -47.15
N TYR A 990 -42.85 -19.42 -46.73
CA TYR A 990 -41.52 -19.33 -46.11
C TYR A 990 -41.73 -19.04 -44.61
N LEU A 991 -41.09 -19.82 -43.74
CA LEU A 991 -41.08 -19.57 -42.31
C LEU A 991 -40.16 -18.39 -42.01
N ILE A 992 -40.54 -17.54 -41.06
CA ILE A 992 -39.76 -16.38 -40.62
C ILE A 992 -39.63 -16.43 -39.10
N GLU A 993 -38.45 -16.78 -38.61
CA GLU A 993 -38.09 -16.84 -37.19
C GLU A 993 -36.87 -15.96 -36.86
N GLU A 994 -35.93 -15.76 -37.81
CA GLU A 994 -34.77 -14.86 -37.65
C GLU A 994 -34.74 -13.68 -38.64
N ASP A 995 -33.95 -12.65 -38.34
CA ASP A 995 -33.89 -11.40 -39.13
C ASP A 995 -33.36 -11.64 -40.55
N GLU A 996 -32.36 -12.53 -40.75
CA GLU A 996 -31.86 -12.92 -42.07
C GLU A 996 -32.94 -13.58 -42.95
N GLU A 997 -33.88 -14.32 -42.36
CA GLU A 997 -35.00 -14.94 -43.09
C GLU A 997 -36.06 -13.91 -43.48
N LEU A 998 -36.31 -12.91 -42.63
CA LEU A 998 -37.19 -11.79 -42.93
C LEU A 998 -36.61 -10.93 -44.06
N ASP A 999 -35.32 -10.63 -43.99
CA ASP A 999 -34.58 -9.85 -44.98
C ASP A 999 -34.63 -10.55 -46.35
N ALA A 1000 -34.24 -11.83 -46.39
CA ALA A 1000 -34.29 -12.67 -47.57
C ALA A 1000 -35.71 -12.86 -48.15
N TYR A 1001 -36.75 -12.97 -47.31
CA TYR A 1001 -38.13 -13.01 -47.78
C TYR A 1001 -38.59 -11.67 -48.37
N LEU A 1002 -38.24 -10.55 -47.72
CA LEU A 1002 -38.62 -9.20 -48.18
C LEU A 1002 -37.95 -8.87 -49.53
N ASP A 1003 -36.68 -9.23 -49.72
CA ASP A 1003 -35.99 -9.12 -51.01
C ASP A 1003 -36.57 -10.07 -52.07
N HIS A 1004 -36.84 -11.33 -51.71
CA HIS A 1004 -37.46 -12.30 -52.63
C HIS A 1004 -38.84 -11.84 -53.13
N VAL A 1005 -39.62 -11.13 -52.31
CA VAL A 1005 -40.92 -10.56 -52.72
C VAL A 1005 -40.87 -9.07 -53.09
N GLU A 1006 -39.69 -8.48 -53.26
CA GLU A 1006 -39.56 -7.06 -53.60
C GLU A 1006 -40.26 -6.72 -54.93
N GLY A 1007 -40.83 -5.51 -55.02
CA GLY A 1007 -41.70 -5.10 -56.12
C GLY A 1007 -43.06 -5.82 -56.19
N ARG A 1008 -43.29 -6.83 -55.34
CA ARG A 1008 -44.55 -7.60 -55.23
C ARG A 1008 -45.19 -7.33 -53.86
N LYS A 1009 -46.26 -8.05 -53.51
CA LYS A 1009 -47.00 -7.83 -52.25
C LYS A 1009 -46.45 -8.69 -51.12
N ALA A 1010 -45.53 -8.15 -50.32
CA ALA A 1010 -45.13 -8.73 -49.05
C ALA A 1010 -46.37 -9.05 -48.18
N THR A 1011 -46.60 -10.33 -47.91
CA THR A 1011 -47.84 -10.84 -47.32
C THR A 1011 -47.55 -11.87 -46.23
N PHE A 1012 -47.75 -11.48 -44.97
CA PHE A 1012 -47.52 -12.33 -43.81
C PHE A 1012 -48.81 -12.96 -43.27
N VAL A 1013 -48.70 -14.21 -42.83
CA VAL A 1013 -49.76 -14.98 -42.19
C VAL A 1013 -49.31 -15.37 -40.78
N VAL A 1014 -50.09 -15.00 -39.77
CA VAL A 1014 -49.63 -15.00 -38.37
C VAL A 1014 -50.54 -15.85 -37.46
N LEU A 1015 -49.96 -16.77 -36.69
CA LEU A 1015 -50.70 -17.62 -35.76
C LEU A 1015 -50.75 -16.98 -34.36
N LEU A 1016 -51.94 -16.58 -33.88
CA LEU A 1016 -52.12 -15.88 -32.61
C LEU A 1016 -52.66 -16.80 -31.49
N LYS A 1017 -52.09 -16.69 -30.28
CA LYS A 1017 -52.55 -17.34 -29.04
C LYS A 1017 -52.87 -16.28 -27.98
N LYS A 1018 -53.78 -16.56 -27.03
CA LYS A 1018 -54.09 -15.60 -25.94
C LYS A 1018 -52.85 -15.41 -25.05
N ALA A 1019 -52.58 -14.16 -24.64
CA ALA A 1019 -51.30 -13.71 -24.06
C ALA A 1019 -51.01 -14.22 -22.64
#